data_AF-A0A6M1M1D6-F1
#
_entry.id   AF-A0A6M1M1D6-F1
#
_cell.length_a   1.000
_cell.length_b   1.000
_cell.length_c   1.000
_cell.angle_alpha   90.00
_cell.angle_beta   90.00
_cell.angle_gamma   90.00
#
_symmetry.space_group_name_H-M   'P 1'
#
loop_
_entity.id
_entity.type
_entity.pdbx_description
1 polymer ?
#
loop_
_entity_poly.entity_id
_entity_poly.type
_entity_poly.pdbx_seq_one_letter_code
_entity_poly.pdbx_strand_id
1 'polypeptide(L)'
;MSASTEIFETLRREAAGFTRHVHRTTGAPVTPQAVTMFLGEAVKRYVSAGGVSELTDAVIADTCRSIAAFSVRQPVRVYSDARQRLFRAICPKAKAWATANLRAQCAAGRDVQVVEVDRVGLGAYVERETTAFVAVPGQACSDKEREAVCAALTKYFGRMKPGQQRPVVRPNRTTAGMQETSYQVETVVGYEDALAAEDGRAARLLSIDAILARLQSDHIVMSGGTTPEGLIDVTTMVGLKGVTRASVRGAVERLRGQPRRTAAIDRLNPTARDLAGALEAELPQGHVSVVEVDAVCQKLWAPSRTPEGRRQHVRRLRVAAEAIETADVGLHIAVVGSHVVVGRGRRLPEAEELKGFVDRAVAHRRGRKGVTVLSRGLVPSRQGLWGTVEGEVAKSVCRVSASQAGHDDVWTTLAAVGKTGAAQDFSTVWDAAGEPVQADSLVLADAVEKAARSDVYGRLSKQAQSGVDLVRTVVNHAREVGLDQAWALYAAKGEMAARLRDTRHAGARERIRRIGAALSKAPCVEAWEAAILVDAYASRPGRRHRHPVVVMPRAPKPVAAPAPAPKPQFYPTYVADAVLSLEMAEEVSMHWSRNRVREAFRALHSVYLGYDVEDTKLVVLDDLPRPSTVEEVTEGMRRILRWWKASEFVMVARVDQDLHGAIQAAIMAAGLALREHGACALYHAASTLSTICIYSSSVEALQGLPRRLSHIQQHLRWSLAQAPSAA
;
A
#
# COMPACT_ATOMS: atom_id res chain seq x y z
N MET A 1 31.30 10.74 2.43
CA MET A 1 30.90 11.74 1.41
C MET A 1 29.55 11.36 0.84
N SER A 2 28.48 11.70 1.55
CA SER A 2 27.10 11.35 1.22
C SER A 2 26.28 12.63 1.13
N ALA A 3 26.13 13.18 -0.07
CA ALA A 3 25.20 14.27 -0.32
C ALA A 3 24.43 13.99 -1.62
N SER A 4 23.15 13.68 -1.44
CA SER A 4 22.01 13.71 -2.38
C SER A 4 22.17 13.07 -3.77
N THR A 5 22.01 11.75 -3.85
CA THR A 5 21.63 11.06 -5.10
C THR A 5 20.38 11.66 -5.75
N GLU A 6 19.44 12.15 -4.94
CA GLU A 6 18.19 12.75 -5.38
C GLU A 6 18.37 14.03 -6.21
N ILE A 7 19.28 14.93 -5.79
CA ILE A 7 19.55 16.16 -6.55
C ILE A 7 20.27 15.85 -7.85
N PHE A 8 21.19 14.88 -7.83
CA PHE A 8 21.91 14.45 -9.01
C PHE A 8 20.94 13.84 -10.04
N GLU A 9 20.03 12.96 -9.62
CA GLU A 9 19.02 12.35 -10.51
C GLU A 9 18.12 13.39 -11.17
N THR A 10 17.64 14.36 -10.39
CA THR A 10 16.74 15.42 -10.84
C THR A 10 17.44 16.33 -11.84
N LEU A 11 18.59 16.88 -11.45
CA LEU A 11 19.39 17.79 -12.28
C LEU A 11 19.93 17.09 -13.53
N ARG A 12 20.29 15.80 -13.47
CA ARG A 12 20.75 15.04 -14.65
C ARG A 12 19.65 14.92 -15.71
N ARG A 13 18.40 14.70 -15.29
CA ARG A 13 17.26 14.61 -16.24
C ARG A 13 16.99 15.95 -16.91
N GLU A 14 17.04 17.05 -16.15
CA GLU A 14 16.86 18.39 -16.68
C GLU A 14 17.99 18.80 -17.62
N ALA A 15 19.25 18.54 -17.25
CA ALA A 15 20.40 18.77 -18.13
C ALA A 15 20.29 17.97 -19.44
N ALA A 16 19.89 16.70 -19.38
CA ALA A 16 19.67 15.88 -20.58
C ALA A 16 18.49 16.35 -21.43
N GLY A 17 17.49 16.99 -20.83
CA GLY A 17 16.38 17.64 -21.52
C GLY A 17 16.84 18.90 -22.25
N PHE A 18 17.60 19.75 -21.55
CA PHE A 18 18.17 20.99 -22.07
C PHE A 18 19.14 20.72 -23.23
N THR A 19 20.07 19.77 -23.08
CA THR A 19 21.01 19.43 -24.17
C THR A 19 20.29 18.91 -25.40
N ARG A 20 19.25 18.08 -25.22
CA ARG A 20 18.38 17.64 -26.33
C ARG A 20 17.59 18.78 -26.95
N HIS A 21 17.12 19.74 -26.16
CA HIS A 21 16.39 20.90 -26.66
C HIS A 21 17.29 21.79 -27.49
N VAL A 22 18.42 22.25 -26.94
CA VAL A 22 19.41 23.08 -27.64
C VAL A 22 19.90 22.38 -28.90
N HIS A 23 20.19 21.09 -28.84
CA HIS A 23 20.59 20.35 -30.04
C HIS A 23 19.50 20.34 -31.13
N ARG A 24 18.23 20.22 -30.76
CA ARG A 24 17.12 20.27 -31.73
C ARG A 24 16.93 21.65 -32.34
N THR A 25 17.17 22.72 -31.59
CA THR A 25 16.94 24.10 -32.04
C THR A 25 18.13 24.68 -32.79
N THR A 26 19.35 24.46 -32.32
CA THR A 26 20.56 25.10 -32.88
C THR A 26 21.43 24.14 -33.69
N GLY A 27 21.27 22.82 -33.53
CA GLY A 27 22.11 21.81 -34.20
C GLY A 27 23.55 21.72 -33.67
N ALA A 28 23.97 22.64 -32.79
CA ALA A 28 25.32 22.71 -32.25
C ALA A 28 25.47 21.88 -30.96
N PRO A 29 26.70 21.41 -30.63
CA PRO A 29 26.99 20.84 -29.33
C PRO A 29 26.87 21.91 -28.24
N VAL A 30 26.34 21.52 -27.08
CA VAL A 30 26.15 22.42 -25.94
C VAL A 30 27.47 22.59 -25.19
N THR A 31 27.84 23.82 -24.84
CA THR A 31 29.06 24.08 -24.07
C THR A 31 28.87 23.71 -22.59
N PRO A 32 29.93 23.27 -21.88
CA PRO A 32 29.87 22.99 -20.45
C PRO A 32 29.36 24.19 -19.64
N GLN A 33 29.74 25.40 -20.01
CA GLN A 33 29.33 26.63 -19.35
C GLN A 33 27.82 26.88 -19.44
N ALA A 34 27.21 26.62 -20.61
CA ALA A 34 25.78 26.78 -20.80
C ALA A 34 24.97 25.77 -19.96
N VAL A 35 25.44 24.53 -19.85
CA VAL A 35 24.81 23.51 -19.00
C VAL A 35 24.93 23.89 -17.51
N THR A 36 26.10 24.37 -17.08
CA THR A 36 26.32 24.76 -15.68
C THR A 36 25.47 25.97 -15.28
N MET A 37 25.31 26.97 -16.15
CA MET A 37 24.41 28.11 -15.89
C MET A 37 22.95 27.67 -15.76
N PHE A 38 22.48 26.82 -16.68
CA PHE A 38 21.12 26.27 -16.63
C PHE A 38 20.88 25.46 -15.34
N LEU A 39 21.85 24.63 -14.95
CA LEU A 39 21.79 23.85 -13.72
C LEU A 39 21.80 24.73 -12.46
N GLY A 40 22.52 25.84 -12.46
CA GLY A 40 22.52 26.80 -11.35
C GLY A 40 21.14 27.41 -11.08
N GLU A 41 20.36 27.69 -12.14
CA GLU A 41 18.97 28.15 -11.98
C GLU A 41 18.02 27.01 -11.55
N ALA A 42 18.22 25.80 -12.08
CA ALA A 42 17.44 24.63 -11.69
C ALA A 42 17.59 24.30 -10.20
N VAL A 43 18.82 24.40 -9.66
CA VAL A 43 19.07 24.21 -8.22
C VAL A 43 18.32 25.23 -7.38
N LYS A 44 18.30 26.51 -7.76
CA LYS A 44 17.55 27.55 -7.05
C LYS A 44 16.05 27.22 -6.98
N ARG A 45 15.48 26.71 -8.08
CA ARG A 45 14.07 26.27 -8.15
C ARG A 45 13.80 25.03 -7.29
N TYR A 46 14.75 24.09 -7.27
CA TYR A 46 14.65 22.88 -6.45
C TYR A 46 14.65 23.19 -4.95
N VAL A 47 15.55 24.09 -4.52
CA VAL A 47 15.60 24.57 -3.13
C VAL A 47 14.35 25.36 -2.76
N SER A 48 13.87 26.25 -3.64
CA SER A 48 12.64 27.04 -3.38
C SER A 48 11.37 26.18 -3.31
N ALA A 49 11.37 24.98 -3.92
CA ALA A 49 10.26 24.04 -3.91
C ALA A 49 10.25 23.12 -2.67
N GLY A 50 11.11 23.36 -1.68
CA GLY A 50 11.20 22.55 -0.46
C GLY A 50 12.09 21.31 -0.59
N GLY A 51 13.01 21.29 -1.57
CA GLY A 51 14.09 20.30 -1.63
C GLY A 51 15.06 20.43 -0.44
N VAL A 52 15.96 19.44 -0.27
CA VAL A 52 16.90 19.32 0.86
C VAL A 52 17.57 20.66 1.22
N SER A 53 17.32 21.16 2.43
CA SER A 53 17.73 22.50 2.89
C SER A 53 19.19 22.61 3.35
N GLU A 54 19.91 21.50 3.48
CA GLU A 54 21.29 21.43 3.99
C GLU A 54 22.31 21.11 2.89
N LEU A 55 22.26 21.82 1.77
CA LEU A 55 23.26 21.68 0.70
C LEU A 55 24.27 22.81 0.77
N THR A 56 25.53 22.47 0.97
CA THR A 56 26.62 23.44 0.90
C THR A 56 26.86 23.85 -0.56
N ASP A 57 27.21 25.12 -0.78
CA ASP A 57 27.53 25.65 -2.12
C ASP A 57 28.63 24.84 -2.84
N ALA A 58 29.55 24.25 -2.08
CA ALA A 58 30.59 23.37 -2.60
C ALA A 58 30.03 22.08 -3.22
N VAL A 59 29.03 21.45 -2.59
CA VAL A 59 28.37 20.23 -3.08
C VAL A 59 27.55 20.54 -4.33
N ILE A 60 26.85 21.68 -4.35
CA ILE A 60 26.08 22.13 -5.51
C ILE A 60 27.02 22.37 -6.71
N ALA A 61 28.13 23.09 -6.49
CA ALA A 61 29.09 23.39 -7.55
C ALA A 61 29.74 22.12 -8.12
N ASP A 62 30.07 21.13 -7.28
CA ASP A 62 30.68 19.87 -7.71
C ASP A 62 29.67 18.99 -8.48
N THR A 63 28.43 18.93 -7.98
CA THR A 63 27.32 18.20 -8.63
C THR A 63 27.01 18.77 -10.02
N CYS A 64 26.85 20.09 -10.14
CA CYS A 64 26.61 20.76 -11.42
C CYS A 64 27.76 20.55 -12.40
N ARG A 65 29.01 20.60 -11.93
CA ARG A 65 30.20 20.35 -12.75
C ARG A 65 30.25 18.91 -13.28
N SER A 66 29.96 17.94 -12.42
CA SER A 66 29.93 16.52 -12.78
C SER A 66 28.84 16.22 -13.83
N ILE A 67 27.64 16.77 -13.64
CA ILE A 67 26.52 16.61 -14.59
C ILE A 67 26.82 17.29 -15.92
N ALA A 68 27.43 18.49 -15.91
CA ALA A 68 27.83 19.18 -17.13
C ALA A 68 28.87 18.37 -17.92
N ALA A 69 29.90 17.83 -17.24
CA ALA A 69 30.91 16.99 -17.87
C ALA A 69 30.30 15.70 -18.49
N PHE A 70 29.33 15.09 -17.81
CA PHE A 70 28.62 13.91 -18.33
C PHE A 70 27.72 14.24 -19.53
N SER A 71 27.00 15.36 -19.47
CA SER A 71 26.02 15.76 -20.49
C SER A 71 26.67 16.17 -21.81
N VAL A 72 27.86 16.79 -21.74
CA VAL A 72 28.64 17.19 -22.94
C VAL A 72 29.29 16.01 -23.64
N ARG A 73 29.55 14.90 -22.93
CA ARG A 73 30.14 13.67 -23.50
C ARG A 73 29.14 12.80 -24.26
N GLN A 74 27.86 13.14 -24.31
CA GLN A 74 26.88 12.35 -25.04
C GLN A 74 27.14 12.45 -26.55
N PRO A 75 27.29 11.31 -27.27
CA PRO A 75 27.61 11.32 -28.69
C PRO A 75 26.47 11.93 -29.50
N VAL A 76 26.72 13.11 -30.05
CA VAL A 76 25.80 13.78 -30.97
C VAL A 76 26.05 13.25 -32.37
N ARG A 77 25.05 12.60 -32.97
CA ARG A 77 25.10 12.24 -34.40
C ARG A 77 24.93 13.52 -35.23
N VAL A 78 26.04 14.08 -35.69
CA VAL A 78 26.03 15.19 -36.65
C VAL A 78 25.57 14.62 -38.00
N TYR A 79 24.36 14.99 -38.42
CA TYR A 79 23.86 14.66 -39.76
C TYR A 79 24.27 15.78 -40.72
N SER A 80 24.75 15.42 -41.90
CA SER A 80 25.01 16.38 -42.98
C SER A 80 23.74 17.17 -43.33
N ASP A 81 23.92 18.42 -43.75
CA ASP A 81 22.80 19.29 -44.13
C ASP A 81 21.95 18.69 -45.27
N ALA A 82 22.59 18.01 -46.21
CA ALA A 82 21.92 17.31 -47.30
C ALA A 82 20.98 16.21 -46.78
N ARG A 83 21.46 15.39 -45.83
CA ARG A 83 20.65 14.36 -45.18
C ARG A 83 19.51 14.94 -44.36
N GLN A 84 19.72 16.06 -43.67
CA GLN A 84 18.65 16.72 -42.90
C GLN A 84 17.57 17.30 -43.82
N ARG A 85 17.95 17.93 -44.94
CA ARG A 85 17.00 18.44 -45.93
C ARG A 85 16.17 17.32 -46.54
N LEU A 86 16.82 16.23 -46.97
CA LEU A 86 16.14 15.03 -47.48
C LEU A 86 15.17 14.45 -46.44
N PHE A 87 15.63 14.27 -45.20
CA PHE A 87 14.77 13.74 -44.13
C PHE A 87 13.56 14.63 -43.85
N ARG A 88 13.74 15.96 -43.77
CA ARG A 88 12.65 16.91 -43.53
C ARG A 88 11.61 16.92 -44.66
N ALA A 89 12.06 16.77 -45.91
CA ALA A 89 11.16 16.73 -47.06
C ALA A 89 10.34 15.43 -47.15
N ILE A 90 10.97 14.28 -46.85
CA ILE A 90 10.36 12.96 -47.07
C ILE A 90 9.58 12.45 -45.85
N CYS A 91 9.99 12.81 -44.63
CA CYS A 91 9.33 12.40 -43.39
C CYS A 91 7.80 12.64 -43.37
N PRO A 92 7.27 13.82 -43.72
CA PRO A 92 5.82 14.05 -43.75
C PRO A 92 5.11 13.18 -44.80
N LYS A 93 5.73 12.94 -45.97
CA LYS A 93 5.17 12.09 -47.03
C LYS A 93 5.09 10.61 -46.60
N ALA A 94 6.17 10.10 -46.01
CA ALA A 94 6.22 8.73 -45.48
C ALA A 94 5.17 8.51 -44.37
N LYS A 95 5.01 9.48 -43.47
CA LYS A 95 3.97 9.45 -42.43
C LYS A 95 2.56 9.45 -43.01
N ALA A 96 2.29 10.28 -44.02
CA ALA A 96 1.00 10.37 -44.67
C ALA A 96 0.62 9.05 -45.34
N TRP A 97 1.57 8.44 -46.06
CA TRP A 97 1.40 7.14 -46.68
C TRP A 97 1.11 6.04 -45.65
N ALA A 98 1.92 5.94 -44.58
CA ALA A 98 1.72 4.95 -43.53
C ALA A 98 0.35 5.10 -42.83
N THR A 99 -0.09 6.35 -42.62
CA THR A 99 -1.41 6.64 -42.04
C THR A 99 -2.55 6.23 -42.97
N ALA A 100 -2.41 6.47 -44.28
CA ALA A 100 -3.40 6.07 -45.29
C ALA A 100 -3.50 4.54 -45.41
N ASN A 101 -2.35 3.85 -45.40
CA ASN A 101 -2.27 2.38 -45.41
C ASN A 101 -2.99 1.78 -44.20
N LEU A 102 -2.71 2.29 -42.98
CA LEU A 102 -3.39 1.85 -41.77
C LEU A 102 -4.91 2.10 -41.81
N ARG A 103 -5.35 3.25 -42.33
CA ARG A 103 -6.79 3.55 -42.49
C ARG A 103 -7.46 2.59 -43.47
N ALA A 104 -6.83 2.30 -44.59
CA ALA A 104 -7.35 1.37 -45.59
C ALA A 104 -7.45 -0.06 -45.03
N GLN A 105 -6.43 -0.52 -44.30
CA GLN A 105 -6.45 -1.85 -43.67
C GLN A 105 -7.45 -1.97 -42.52
N CYS A 106 -7.68 -0.90 -41.74
CA CYS A 106 -8.74 -0.86 -40.71
C CYS A 106 -10.15 -0.85 -41.33
N ALA A 107 -10.34 -0.12 -42.44
CA ALA A 107 -11.61 -0.10 -43.16
C ALA A 107 -11.97 -1.46 -43.78
N ALA A 108 -10.97 -2.30 -44.07
CA ALA A 108 -11.15 -3.66 -44.56
C ALA A 108 -11.54 -4.69 -43.47
N GLY A 109 -11.92 -4.24 -42.27
CA GLY A 109 -12.49 -5.10 -41.23
C GLY A 109 -11.50 -6.02 -40.50
N ARG A 110 -10.19 -5.76 -40.61
CA ARG A 110 -9.17 -6.53 -39.89
C ARG A 110 -9.06 -6.06 -38.44
N ASP A 111 -8.90 -7.00 -37.52
CA ASP A 111 -8.76 -6.74 -36.08
C ASP A 111 -7.70 -5.69 -35.77
N VAL A 112 -8.10 -4.60 -35.10
CA VAL A 112 -7.30 -3.41 -34.80
C VAL A 112 -6.00 -3.73 -34.05
N GLN A 113 -5.93 -4.88 -33.37
CA GLN A 113 -4.74 -5.33 -32.64
C GLN A 113 -3.65 -5.95 -33.53
N VAL A 114 -3.96 -6.35 -34.77
CA VAL A 114 -3.07 -7.11 -35.67
C VAL A 114 -2.71 -6.32 -36.95
N VAL A 115 -3.26 -5.12 -37.14
CA VAL A 115 -3.00 -4.30 -38.34
C VAL A 115 -1.59 -3.68 -38.28
N GLU A 116 -0.72 -4.07 -39.22
CA GLU A 116 0.64 -3.53 -39.39
C GLU A 116 0.79 -2.83 -40.74
N VAL A 117 1.55 -1.73 -40.76
CA VAL A 117 1.90 -1.01 -41.98
C VAL A 117 2.68 -1.94 -42.92
N ASP A 118 2.27 -1.99 -44.19
CA ASP A 118 3.03 -2.70 -45.22
C ASP A 118 4.41 -2.04 -45.43
N ARG A 119 5.44 -2.71 -44.88
CA ARG A 119 6.83 -2.22 -44.91
C ARG A 119 7.44 -2.26 -46.30
N VAL A 120 7.02 -3.19 -47.13
CA VAL A 120 7.54 -3.34 -48.49
C VAL A 120 6.98 -2.22 -49.37
N GLY A 121 5.66 -2.00 -49.31
CA GLY A 121 5.01 -0.88 -49.98
C GLY A 121 5.51 0.49 -49.52
N LEU A 122 5.72 0.67 -48.21
CA LEU A 122 6.29 1.91 -47.67
C LEU A 122 7.73 2.14 -48.14
N GLY A 123 8.55 1.07 -48.18
CA GLY A 123 9.93 1.14 -48.67
C GLY A 123 10.01 1.61 -50.11
N ALA A 124 9.24 0.98 -51.00
CA ALA A 124 9.19 1.35 -52.42
C ALA A 124 8.67 2.78 -52.63
N TYR A 125 7.69 3.22 -51.83
CA TYR A 125 7.17 4.59 -51.88
C TYR A 125 8.23 5.62 -51.46
N VAL A 126 8.89 5.40 -50.32
CA VAL A 126 9.93 6.31 -49.80
C VAL A 126 11.11 6.37 -50.76
N GLU A 127 11.54 5.24 -51.30
CA GLU A 127 12.64 5.18 -52.27
C GLU A 127 12.33 5.99 -53.52
N ARG A 128 11.14 5.84 -54.10
CA ARG A 128 10.69 6.64 -55.24
C ARG A 128 10.70 8.14 -54.95
N GLU A 129 10.16 8.56 -53.80
CA GLU A 129 10.12 9.97 -53.40
C GLU A 129 11.53 10.55 -53.13
N THR A 130 12.43 9.75 -52.56
CA THR A 130 13.82 10.18 -52.33
C THR A 130 14.61 10.30 -53.63
N THR A 131 14.39 9.40 -54.60
CA THR A 131 15.00 9.48 -55.93
C THR A 131 14.48 10.70 -56.70
N ALA A 132 13.17 10.98 -56.60
CA ALA A 132 12.59 12.20 -57.18
C ALA A 132 13.13 13.49 -56.56
N PHE A 133 13.40 13.48 -55.24
CA PHE A 133 14.00 14.62 -54.55
C PHE A 133 15.44 14.86 -55.00
N VAL A 134 16.26 13.81 -55.10
CA VAL A 134 17.67 13.92 -55.51
C VAL A 134 17.82 14.32 -57.00
N ALA A 135 16.80 14.03 -57.83
CA ALA A 135 16.78 14.44 -59.24
C ALA A 135 16.60 15.95 -59.45
N VAL A 136 16.23 16.72 -58.41
CA VAL A 136 16.09 18.17 -58.50
C VAL A 136 17.47 18.86 -58.40
N PRO A 137 17.83 19.74 -59.36
CA PRO A 137 19.08 20.49 -59.30
C PRO A 137 19.23 21.26 -57.98
N GLY A 138 20.38 21.09 -57.31
CA GLY A 138 20.66 21.70 -55.99
C GLY A 138 20.24 20.87 -54.77
N GLN A 139 19.70 19.66 -54.98
CA GLN A 139 19.29 18.73 -53.92
C GLN A 139 20.11 17.42 -53.91
N ALA A 140 21.37 17.48 -54.37
CA ALA A 140 22.26 16.34 -54.42
C ALA A 140 22.54 15.79 -53.00
N CYS A 141 22.32 14.49 -52.83
CA CYS A 141 22.64 13.73 -51.61
C CYS A 141 23.37 12.46 -52.05
N SER A 142 24.30 11.96 -51.25
CA SER A 142 24.99 10.71 -51.59
C SER A 142 24.04 9.51 -51.53
N ASP A 143 24.29 8.48 -52.34
CA ASP A 143 23.47 7.25 -52.33
C ASP A 143 23.40 6.62 -50.93
N LYS A 144 24.51 6.66 -50.18
CA LYS A 144 24.59 6.19 -48.78
C LYS A 144 23.67 6.97 -47.84
N GLU A 145 23.55 8.29 -48.01
CA GLU A 145 22.66 9.12 -47.19
C GLU A 145 21.20 8.89 -47.57
N ARG A 146 20.90 8.73 -48.86
CA ARG A 146 19.57 8.38 -49.37
C ARG A 146 19.10 7.05 -48.79
N GLU A 147 19.90 5.99 -48.94
CA GLU A 147 19.62 4.66 -48.39
C GLU A 147 19.40 4.70 -46.87
N ALA A 148 20.25 5.46 -46.15
CA ALA A 148 20.12 5.60 -44.70
C ALA A 148 18.81 6.31 -44.28
N VAL A 149 18.32 7.29 -45.07
CA VAL A 149 17.04 7.95 -44.83
C VAL A 149 15.87 7.02 -45.15
N CYS A 150 15.93 6.30 -46.29
CA CYS A 150 14.93 5.29 -46.65
C CYS A 150 14.78 4.23 -45.56
N ALA A 151 15.90 3.61 -45.15
CA ALA A 151 15.90 2.58 -44.12
C ALA A 151 15.37 3.10 -42.77
N ALA A 152 15.75 4.33 -42.38
CA ALA A 152 15.29 4.93 -41.13
C ALA A 152 13.79 5.21 -41.14
N LEU A 153 13.26 5.79 -42.21
CA LEU A 153 11.83 6.13 -42.33
C LEU A 153 10.96 4.87 -42.45
N THR A 154 11.37 3.89 -43.25
CA THR A 154 10.66 2.61 -43.39
C THR A 154 10.66 1.84 -42.07
N LYS A 155 11.77 1.82 -41.33
CA LYS A 155 11.83 1.17 -40.01
C LYS A 155 10.98 1.89 -38.96
N TYR A 156 10.99 3.23 -38.96
CA TYR A 156 10.26 4.02 -37.98
C TYR A 156 8.74 3.98 -38.22
N PHE A 157 8.30 4.28 -39.45
CA PHE A 157 6.89 4.31 -39.79
C PHE A 157 6.29 2.93 -40.06
N GLY A 158 7.10 1.93 -40.44
CA GLY A 158 6.70 0.52 -40.50
C GLY A 158 6.41 -0.13 -39.13
N ARG A 159 6.65 0.61 -38.03
CA ARG A 159 6.25 0.24 -36.66
C ARG A 159 5.04 1.03 -36.17
N MET A 160 4.47 1.93 -36.99
CA MET A 160 3.24 2.60 -36.63
C MET A 160 2.13 1.55 -36.53
N LYS A 161 1.47 1.52 -35.38
CA LYS A 161 0.21 0.81 -35.20
C LYS A 161 -0.94 1.77 -35.49
N PRO A 162 -2.13 1.28 -35.86
CA PRO A 162 -3.31 2.14 -35.89
C PRO A 162 -3.37 2.85 -34.55
N GLY A 163 -3.24 4.18 -34.58
CA GLY A 163 -3.37 4.96 -33.38
C GLY A 163 -4.74 4.62 -32.84
N GLN A 164 -4.81 4.08 -31.62
CA GLN A 164 -5.96 4.37 -30.77
C GLN A 164 -6.16 5.87 -30.97
N GLN A 165 -7.27 6.28 -31.58
CA GLN A 165 -7.66 7.68 -31.55
C GLN A 165 -7.49 8.05 -30.09
N ARG A 166 -6.46 8.84 -29.76
CA ARG A 166 -6.33 9.34 -28.40
C ARG A 166 -7.65 10.04 -28.21
N PRO A 167 -8.53 9.54 -27.32
CA PRO A 167 -9.80 10.22 -27.10
C PRO A 167 -9.40 11.65 -26.84
N VAL A 168 -9.97 12.60 -27.60
CA VAL A 168 -9.88 14.03 -27.28
C VAL A 168 -10.01 14.09 -25.76
N VAL A 169 -8.90 14.41 -25.08
CA VAL A 169 -8.81 14.21 -23.65
C VAL A 169 -9.77 15.22 -23.07
N ARG A 170 -11.00 14.76 -22.82
CA ARG A 170 -12.00 15.54 -22.12
C ARG A 170 -11.35 15.86 -20.77
N PRO A 171 -11.25 17.13 -20.36
CA PRO A 171 -10.59 17.51 -19.10
C PRO A 171 -11.12 16.72 -17.89
N ASN A 172 -12.33 16.18 -17.99
CA ASN A 172 -13.03 15.47 -16.92
C ASN A 172 -12.60 13.98 -16.75
N ARG A 173 -11.60 13.48 -17.49
CA ARG A 173 -11.13 12.07 -17.38
C ARG A 173 -9.74 11.92 -16.76
N THR A 174 -8.94 12.99 -16.69
CA THR A 174 -7.63 12.97 -16.03
C THR A 174 -7.77 13.51 -14.62
N THR A 175 -6.98 12.96 -13.67
CA THR A 175 -6.94 13.44 -12.28
C THR A 175 -6.63 14.93 -12.22
N ALA A 176 -5.66 15.38 -13.02
CA ALA A 176 -5.29 16.80 -13.14
C ALA A 176 -6.46 17.67 -13.61
N GLY A 177 -7.22 17.26 -14.62
CA GLY A 177 -8.35 18.06 -15.10
C GLY A 177 -9.55 18.07 -14.15
N MET A 178 -9.75 17.00 -13.37
CA MET A 178 -10.74 16.96 -12.27
C MET A 178 -10.34 17.82 -11.07
N GLN A 179 -9.04 17.94 -10.78
CA GLN A 179 -8.50 18.86 -9.77
C GLN A 179 -8.65 20.30 -10.21
N GLU A 180 -8.29 20.60 -11.46
CA GLU A 180 -8.44 21.93 -12.06
C GLU A 180 -9.91 22.38 -12.04
N THR A 181 -10.85 21.55 -12.48
CA THR A 181 -12.29 21.92 -12.40
C THR A 181 -12.79 22.07 -10.96
N SER A 182 -12.22 21.34 -10.01
CA SER A 182 -12.55 21.51 -8.59
C SER A 182 -12.08 22.85 -8.05
N TYR A 183 -10.81 23.17 -8.31
CA TYR A 183 -10.20 24.44 -7.93
C TYR A 183 -10.99 25.62 -8.51
N GLN A 184 -11.29 25.58 -9.81
CA GLN A 184 -12.02 26.66 -10.48
C GLN A 184 -13.46 26.82 -9.95
N VAL A 185 -14.17 25.72 -9.66
CA VAL A 185 -15.49 25.78 -8.99
C VAL A 185 -15.37 26.36 -7.57
N GLU A 186 -14.35 25.96 -6.82
CA GLU A 186 -14.07 26.49 -5.49
C GLU A 186 -13.80 27.99 -5.52
N THR A 187 -13.05 28.48 -6.51
CA THR A 187 -12.80 29.91 -6.68
C THR A 187 -14.08 30.68 -7.00
N VAL A 188 -14.97 30.15 -7.87
CA VAL A 188 -16.26 30.81 -8.18
C VAL A 188 -17.18 30.87 -6.97
N VAL A 189 -17.23 29.79 -6.19
CA VAL A 189 -18.05 29.73 -4.97
C VAL A 189 -17.46 30.64 -3.89
N GLY A 190 -16.16 30.58 -3.66
CA GLY A 190 -15.45 31.43 -2.71
C GLY A 190 -15.52 32.91 -3.05
N TYR A 191 -15.55 33.26 -4.34
CA TYR A 191 -15.76 34.64 -4.78
C TYR A 191 -17.17 35.16 -4.44
N GLU A 192 -18.21 34.33 -4.58
CA GLU A 192 -19.57 34.71 -4.14
C GLU A 192 -19.67 34.82 -2.62
N ASP A 193 -18.98 33.95 -1.88
CA ASP A 193 -18.92 34.01 -0.42
C ASP A 193 -18.22 35.30 0.05
N ALA A 194 -17.12 35.68 -0.61
CA ALA A 194 -16.40 36.93 -0.34
C ALA A 194 -17.24 38.17 -0.66
N LEU A 195 -17.88 38.21 -1.84
CA LEU A 195 -18.79 39.30 -2.21
C LEU A 195 -19.98 39.40 -1.26
N ALA A 196 -20.55 38.27 -0.84
CA ALA A 196 -21.66 38.28 0.10
C ALA A 196 -21.24 38.80 1.48
N ALA A 197 -20.03 38.49 1.93
CA ALA A 197 -19.46 39.03 3.15
C ALA A 197 -19.23 40.55 3.07
N GLU A 198 -18.70 41.06 1.96
CA GLU A 198 -18.53 42.50 1.70
C GLU A 198 -19.88 43.24 1.65
N ASP A 199 -20.89 42.62 1.03
CA ASP A 199 -22.25 43.14 0.92
C ASP A 199 -23.07 42.98 2.23
N GLY A 200 -22.54 42.32 3.27
CA GLY A 200 -23.25 42.05 4.52
C GLY A 200 -24.47 41.13 4.38
N ARG A 201 -24.51 40.29 3.34
CA ARG A 201 -25.61 39.37 3.02
C ARG A 201 -25.17 37.91 3.15
N ALA A 202 -26.13 36.99 3.28
CA ALA A 202 -25.84 35.57 3.17
C ALA A 202 -25.44 35.20 1.73
N ALA A 203 -24.43 34.34 1.59
CA ALA A 203 -23.98 33.84 0.30
C ALA A 203 -25.10 33.13 -0.44
N ARG A 204 -25.27 33.47 -1.72
CA ARG A 204 -26.29 32.83 -2.56
C ARG A 204 -25.81 31.44 -2.96
N LEU A 205 -26.67 30.43 -2.79
CA LEU A 205 -26.40 29.09 -3.33
C LEU A 205 -26.45 29.13 -4.85
N LEU A 206 -25.29 29.31 -5.48
CA LEU A 206 -25.15 29.26 -6.93
C LEU A 206 -25.63 27.91 -7.47
N SER A 207 -26.47 27.95 -8.51
CA SER A 207 -26.90 26.75 -9.24
C SER A 207 -25.76 26.21 -10.11
N ILE A 208 -25.79 24.92 -10.43
CA ILE A 208 -24.77 24.29 -11.29
C ILE A 208 -24.68 25.01 -12.64
N ASP A 209 -25.82 25.47 -13.17
CA ASP A 209 -25.88 26.17 -14.46
C ASP A 209 -25.32 27.60 -14.36
N ALA A 210 -25.49 28.27 -13.21
CA ALA A 210 -24.86 29.57 -12.94
C ALA A 210 -23.34 29.44 -12.79
N ILE A 211 -22.84 28.41 -12.10
CA ILE A 211 -21.41 28.16 -11.97
C ILE A 211 -20.80 27.77 -13.33
N LEU A 212 -21.49 26.95 -14.12
CA LEU A 212 -21.06 26.59 -15.47
C LEU A 212 -21.00 27.82 -16.39
N ALA A 213 -22.02 28.67 -16.34
CA ALA A 213 -22.04 29.92 -17.08
C ALA A 213 -20.85 30.80 -16.68
N ARG A 214 -20.62 31.03 -15.37
CA ARG A 214 -19.47 31.78 -14.85
C ARG A 214 -18.13 31.16 -15.25
N LEU A 215 -17.98 29.84 -15.27
CA LEU A 215 -16.74 29.19 -15.73
C LEU A 215 -16.52 29.29 -17.25
N GLN A 216 -17.58 29.51 -18.01
CA GLN A 216 -17.54 29.72 -19.46
C GLN A 216 -17.39 31.19 -19.84
N SER A 217 -17.88 32.12 -18.99
CA SER A 217 -17.93 33.56 -19.25
C SER A 217 -16.94 34.40 -18.43
N ASP A 218 -16.70 34.04 -17.16
CA ASP A 218 -16.05 34.90 -16.17
C ASP A 218 -14.60 34.49 -15.92
N HIS A 219 -13.77 35.52 -15.88
CA HIS A 219 -12.32 35.50 -15.72
C HIS A 219 -11.93 35.09 -14.29
N ILE A 220 -11.18 34.00 -14.11
CA ILE A 220 -10.54 33.72 -12.81
C ILE A 220 -9.09 34.19 -12.92
N VAL A 221 -8.82 35.35 -12.34
CA VAL A 221 -7.49 35.95 -12.24
C VAL A 221 -6.71 35.18 -11.17
N MET A 222 -5.63 34.51 -11.56
CA MET A 222 -4.62 34.04 -10.60
C MET A 222 -3.78 35.23 -10.16
N SER A 223 -4.07 35.76 -8.97
CA SER A 223 -3.21 36.75 -8.31
C SER A 223 -2.01 36.02 -7.69
N GLY A 224 -0.85 36.07 -8.34
CA GLY A 224 0.37 35.47 -7.80
C GLY A 224 1.62 35.79 -8.62
N GLY A 225 2.18 36.97 -8.44
CA GLY A 225 3.54 37.30 -8.91
C GLY A 225 3.70 38.74 -9.36
N THR A 226 4.16 39.61 -8.45
CA THR A 226 4.71 40.93 -8.80
C THR A 226 6.05 40.76 -9.51
N THR A 227 6.20 41.32 -10.71
CA THR A 227 7.50 41.75 -11.24
C THR A 227 7.65 43.27 -11.05
N PRO A 228 8.87 43.79 -10.81
CA PRO A 228 9.08 45.22 -10.53
C PRO A 228 8.97 46.15 -11.75
N GLU A 229 8.73 45.62 -12.94
CA GLU A 229 8.73 46.42 -14.17
C GLU A 229 7.44 46.16 -14.92
N GLY A 230 6.58 47.18 -14.91
CA GLY A 230 5.31 47.18 -15.61
C GLY A 230 5.51 46.89 -17.09
N LEU A 231 5.06 45.71 -17.51
CA LEU A 231 4.72 45.42 -18.88
C LEU A 231 3.38 44.68 -18.89
N ILE A 232 2.44 45.23 -19.64
CA ILE A 232 1.10 44.69 -19.87
C ILE A 232 1.27 43.33 -20.54
N ASP A 233 1.10 42.25 -19.76
CA ASP A 233 0.99 40.91 -20.31
C ASP A 233 -0.40 40.78 -20.94
N VAL A 234 -0.45 40.80 -22.28
CA VAL A 234 -1.65 40.46 -23.05
C VAL A 234 -1.91 38.96 -22.83
N THR A 235 -2.64 38.65 -21.77
CA THR A 235 -3.12 37.32 -21.43
C THR A 235 -4.09 36.89 -22.52
N THR A 236 -3.67 36.03 -23.44
CA THR A 236 -4.56 35.53 -24.50
C THR A 236 -5.49 34.49 -23.90
N MET A 237 -6.75 34.88 -23.75
CA MET A 237 -7.80 34.21 -22.99
C MET A 237 -8.43 33.05 -23.76
N VAL A 238 -8.56 31.90 -23.11
CA VAL A 238 -9.43 30.81 -23.58
C VAL A 238 -10.24 30.34 -22.37
N GLY A 239 -11.53 30.73 -22.30
CA GLY A 239 -12.46 30.12 -21.35
C GLY A 239 -12.36 28.60 -21.45
N LEU A 240 -12.50 27.87 -20.34
CA LEU A 240 -12.20 26.44 -20.27
C LEU A 240 -13.07 25.64 -21.27
N LYS A 241 -12.56 25.48 -22.50
CA LYS A 241 -13.24 24.75 -23.58
C LYS A 241 -13.36 23.29 -23.17
N GLY A 242 -14.58 22.84 -22.92
CA GLY A 242 -14.90 21.45 -22.59
C GLY A 242 -15.39 21.19 -21.17
N VAL A 243 -15.58 22.22 -20.33
CA VAL A 243 -16.26 22.07 -19.03
C VAL A 243 -17.74 21.76 -19.29
N THR A 244 -18.22 20.68 -18.69
CA THR A 244 -19.60 20.21 -18.84
C THR A 244 -20.36 20.39 -17.52
N ARG A 245 -21.69 20.49 -17.60
CA ARG A 245 -22.59 20.50 -16.44
C ARG A 245 -22.31 19.37 -15.44
N ALA A 246 -21.97 18.18 -15.96
CA ALA A 246 -21.62 17.02 -15.14
C ALA A 246 -20.29 17.21 -14.37
N SER A 247 -19.31 17.90 -14.96
CA SER A 247 -18.03 18.20 -14.32
C SER A 247 -18.19 19.20 -13.18
N VAL A 248 -18.96 20.26 -13.43
CA VAL A 248 -19.29 21.28 -12.41
C VAL A 248 -20.09 20.64 -11.28
N ARG A 249 -21.09 19.81 -11.62
CA ARG A 249 -21.84 19.04 -10.63
C ARG A 249 -20.93 18.17 -9.75
N GLY A 250 -20.04 17.39 -10.36
CA GLY A 250 -19.11 16.53 -9.64
C GLY A 250 -18.09 17.30 -8.79
N ALA A 251 -17.71 18.52 -9.18
CA ALA A 251 -16.88 19.41 -8.38
C ALA A 251 -17.65 20.00 -7.19
N VAL A 252 -18.89 20.48 -7.41
CA VAL A 252 -19.77 21.01 -6.35
C VAL A 252 -20.11 19.91 -5.32
N GLU A 253 -20.38 18.69 -5.77
CA GLU A 253 -20.65 17.54 -4.90
C GLU A 253 -19.43 17.11 -4.08
N ARG A 254 -18.20 17.37 -4.55
CA ARG A 254 -16.97 17.19 -3.76
C ARG A 254 -16.79 18.30 -2.73
N LEU A 255 -17.13 19.54 -3.08
CA LEU A 255 -16.92 20.72 -2.24
C LEU A 255 -17.97 20.89 -1.13
N ARG A 256 -19.24 20.62 -1.43
CA ARG A 256 -20.38 20.78 -0.49
C ARG A 256 -20.85 19.45 0.13
N GLY A 257 -20.18 18.35 -0.18
CA GLY A 257 -20.64 17.00 0.11
C GLY A 257 -21.81 16.55 -0.77
N GLN A 258 -22.28 15.32 -0.56
CA GLN A 258 -23.34 14.69 -1.37
C GLN A 258 -24.66 14.55 -0.59
N PRO A 259 -25.33 15.64 -0.16
CA PRO A 259 -26.50 15.57 0.72
C PRO A 259 -27.68 14.81 0.08
N ARG A 260 -27.82 14.86 -1.25
CA ARG A 260 -28.83 14.06 -1.98
C ARG A 260 -28.54 12.57 -1.91
N ARG A 261 -27.27 12.18 -1.98
CA ARG A 261 -26.84 10.79 -1.84
C ARG A 261 -27.03 10.32 -0.41
N THR A 262 -26.61 11.11 0.58
CA THR A 262 -26.83 10.80 2.00
C THR A 262 -28.32 10.62 2.27
N ALA A 263 -29.17 11.54 1.79
CA ALA A 263 -30.62 11.42 1.91
C ALA A 263 -31.19 10.20 1.17
N ALA A 264 -30.62 9.81 0.02
CA ALA A 264 -31.02 8.60 -0.70
C ALA A 264 -30.63 7.32 0.07
N ILE A 265 -29.44 7.29 0.67
CA ILE A 265 -28.98 6.22 1.57
C ILE A 265 -29.86 6.14 2.83
N ASP A 266 -30.23 7.29 3.39
CA ASP A 266 -31.11 7.37 4.56
C ASP A 266 -32.55 6.92 4.26
N ARG A 267 -32.98 6.96 3.00
CA ARG A 267 -34.28 6.42 2.54
C ARG A 267 -34.24 4.93 2.25
N LEU A 268 -33.06 4.32 2.10
CA LEU A 268 -32.93 2.88 1.91
C LEU A 268 -33.49 2.12 3.11
N ASN A 269 -33.99 0.91 2.85
CA ASN A 269 -34.36 -0.01 3.91
C ASN A 269 -33.15 -0.27 4.84
N PRO A 270 -33.35 -0.60 6.13
CA PRO A 270 -32.24 -0.71 7.09
C PRO A 270 -31.14 -1.67 6.63
N THR A 271 -31.51 -2.78 5.98
CA THR A 271 -30.54 -3.78 5.49
C THR A 271 -29.72 -3.28 4.31
N ALA A 272 -30.32 -2.55 3.38
CA ALA A 272 -29.67 -1.93 2.23
C ALA A 272 -28.78 -0.77 2.67
N ARG A 273 -29.21 0.01 3.67
CA ARG A 273 -28.38 1.06 4.29
C ARG A 273 -27.15 0.46 4.96
N ASP A 274 -27.34 -0.58 5.76
CA ASP A 274 -26.26 -1.31 6.43
C ASP A 274 -25.28 -1.92 5.42
N LEU A 275 -25.80 -2.51 4.33
CA LEU A 275 -25.00 -3.06 3.24
C LEU A 275 -24.20 -1.98 2.52
N ALA A 276 -24.82 -0.85 2.17
CA ALA A 276 -24.12 0.28 1.53
C ALA A 276 -22.99 0.81 2.42
N GLY A 277 -23.26 1.01 3.72
CA GLY A 277 -22.25 1.43 4.69
C GLY A 277 -21.10 0.42 4.84
N ALA A 278 -21.40 -0.88 4.91
CA ALA A 278 -20.38 -1.93 5.00
C ALA A 278 -19.46 -1.95 3.77
N LEU A 279 -20.04 -1.87 2.57
CA LEU A 279 -19.29 -1.88 1.33
C LEU A 279 -18.48 -0.59 1.13
N GLU A 280 -19.00 0.56 1.52
CA GLU A 280 -18.27 1.84 1.43
C GLU A 280 -17.10 1.95 2.42
N ALA A 281 -17.23 1.33 3.59
CA ALA A 281 -16.16 1.30 4.59
C ALA A 281 -14.99 0.41 4.16
N GLU A 282 -15.26 -0.70 3.47
CA GLU A 282 -14.24 -1.73 3.20
C GLU A 282 -13.74 -1.77 1.75
N LEU A 283 -14.49 -1.22 0.79
CA LEU A 283 -14.12 -1.30 -0.63
C LEU A 283 -13.59 0.04 -1.18
N PRO A 284 -12.54 0.00 -2.02
CA PRO A 284 -11.95 1.20 -2.60
C PRO A 284 -12.89 1.87 -3.60
N GLN A 285 -12.90 3.21 -3.61
CA GLN A 285 -13.68 4.00 -4.57
C GLN A 285 -13.05 3.96 -5.97
N GLY A 286 -13.89 3.88 -7.01
CA GLY A 286 -13.45 3.92 -8.41
C GLY A 286 -13.03 2.58 -8.99
N HIS A 287 -13.15 1.50 -8.22
CA HIS A 287 -12.81 0.12 -8.60
C HIS A 287 -14.06 -0.79 -8.65
N VAL A 288 -13.93 -1.89 -9.38
CA VAL A 288 -14.88 -3.01 -9.34
C VAL A 288 -14.23 -4.13 -8.53
N SER A 289 -14.83 -4.47 -7.41
CA SER A 289 -14.36 -5.49 -6.46
C SER A 289 -15.23 -6.73 -6.55
N VAL A 290 -14.62 -7.90 -6.34
CA VAL A 290 -15.33 -9.20 -6.22
C VAL A 290 -15.16 -9.69 -4.80
N VAL A 291 -16.27 -10.02 -4.13
CA VAL A 291 -16.32 -10.44 -2.73
C VAL A 291 -17.10 -11.75 -2.62
N GLU A 292 -16.78 -12.62 -1.66
CA GLU A 292 -17.58 -13.82 -1.39
C GLU A 292 -18.95 -13.48 -0.78
N VAL A 293 -20.02 -14.11 -1.26
CA VAL A 293 -21.39 -13.91 -0.74
C VAL A 293 -21.48 -14.20 0.75
N ASP A 294 -20.81 -15.24 1.22
CA ASP A 294 -20.83 -15.64 2.63
C ASP A 294 -20.16 -14.57 3.52
N ALA A 295 -19.08 -13.94 3.04
CA ALA A 295 -18.43 -12.84 3.76
C ALA A 295 -19.35 -11.63 3.90
N VAL A 296 -20.03 -11.22 2.82
CA VAL A 296 -21.03 -10.12 2.87
C VAL A 296 -22.20 -10.48 3.79
N CYS A 297 -22.67 -11.73 3.75
CA CYS A 297 -23.74 -12.18 4.65
C CYS A 297 -23.31 -12.14 6.12
N GLN A 298 -22.07 -12.54 6.43
CA GLN A 298 -21.52 -12.52 7.79
C GLN A 298 -21.30 -11.11 8.33
N LYS A 299 -21.21 -10.09 7.46
CA LYS A 299 -21.24 -8.68 7.86
C LYS A 299 -22.61 -8.21 8.34
N LEU A 300 -23.68 -8.74 7.75
CA LEU A 300 -25.04 -8.29 8.04
C LEU A 300 -25.77 -9.17 9.04
N TRP A 301 -25.44 -10.46 9.10
CA TRP A 301 -26.15 -11.41 9.94
C TRP A 301 -25.21 -12.45 10.54
N ALA A 302 -25.66 -13.02 11.66
CA ALA A 302 -25.02 -14.16 12.26
C ALA A 302 -24.88 -15.32 11.27
N PRO A 303 -23.76 -16.08 11.29
CA PRO A 303 -23.61 -17.25 10.45
C PRO A 303 -24.71 -18.27 10.79
N SER A 304 -25.50 -18.65 9.78
CA SER A 304 -26.54 -19.66 9.92
C SER A 304 -25.92 -21.05 9.86
N ARG A 305 -26.22 -21.89 10.86
CA ARG A 305 -25.82 -23.31 10.87
C ARG A 305 -26.67 -24.17 9.92
N THR A 306 -27.86 -23.70 9.55
CA THR A 306 -28.76 -24.43 8.64
C THR A 306 -28.63 -23.92 7.19
N PRO A 307 -28.80 -24.81 6.20
CA PRO A 307 -28.79 -24.43 4.79
C PRO A 307 -29.97 -23.54 4.41
N GLU A 308 -31.15 -23.70 5.03
CA GLU A 308 -32.30 -22.80 4.74
C GLU A 308 -32.01 -21.37 5.20
N GLY A 309 -31.38 -21.20 6.37
CA GLY A 309 -31.02 -19.88 6.87
C GLY A 309 -29.96 -19.20 6.00
N ARG A 310 -28.99 -19.96 5.47
CA ARG A 310 -28.03 -19.45 4.48
C ARG A 310 -28.74 -18.98 3.20
N ARG A 311 -29.64 -19.79 2.64
CA ARG A 311 -30.47 -19.39 1.48
C ARG A 311 -31.30 -18.14 1.76
N GLN A 312 -31.85 -18.01 2.97
CA GLN A 312 -32.60 -16.83 3.38
C GLN A 312 -31.73 -15.56 3.45
N HIS A 313 -30.49 -15.67 3.95
CA HIS A 313 -29.55 -14.54 3.96
C HIS A 313 -29.19 -14.09 2.55
N VAL A 314 -28.89 -15.03 1.65
CA VAL A 314 -28.61 -14.72 0.23
C VAL A 314 -29.82 -14.07 -0.43
N ARG A 315 -31.05 -14.55 -0.16
CA ARG A 315 -32.27 -13.92 -0.69
C ARG A 315 -32.43 -12.48 -0.20
N ARG A 316 -32.21 -12.22 1.09
CA ARG A 316 -32.27 -10.87 1.67
C ARG A 316 -31.17 -9.95 1.11
N LEU A 317 -29.97 -10.50 0.90
CA LEU A 317 -28.87 -9.78 0.29
C LEU A 317 -29.21 -9.31 -1.13
N ARG A 318 -29.83 -10.18 -1.95
CA ARG A 318 -30.29 -9.82 -3.31
C ARG A 318 -31.32 -8.69 -3.28
N VAL A 319 -32.30 -8.76 -2.38
CA VAL A 319 -33.32 -7.69 -2.21
C VAL A 319 -32.67 -6.37 -1.77
N ALA A 320 -31.66 -6.43 -0.91
CA ALA A 320 -30.93 -5.24 -0.48
C ALA A 320 -30.08 -4.65 -1.62
N ALA A 321 -29.40 -5.49 -2.42
CA ALA A 321 -28.63 -5.05 -3.58
C ALA A 321 -29.52 -4.37 -4.63
N GLU A 322 -30.69 -4.94 -4.92
CA GLU A 322 -31.68 -4.35 -5.84
C GLU A 322 -32.16 -2.97 -5.33
N ALA A 323 -32.46 -2.84 -4.04
CA ALA A 323 -32.85 -1.56 -3.45
C ALA A 323 -31.75 -0.49 -3.59
N ILE A 324 -30.47 -0.87 -3.43
CA ILE A 324 -29.33 0.05 -3.62
C ILE A 324 -29.23 0.49 -5.08
N GLU A 325 -29.34 -0.45 -6.03
CA GLU A 325 -29.29 -0.14 -7.46
C GLU A 325 -30.41 0.81 -7.89
N THR A 326 -31.63 0.59 -7.38
CA THR A 326 -32.75 1.49 -7.68
C THR A 326 -32.59 2.89 -7.09
N ALA A 327 -31.79 3.04 -6.04
CA ALA A 327 -31.57 4.34 -5.38
C ALA A 327 -30.50 5.20 -6.07
N ASP A 328 -29.78 4.67 -7.06
CA ASP A 328 -28.74 5.36 -7.85
C ASP A 328 -27.73 6.14 -6.97
N VAL A 329 -27.30 5.51 -5.86
CA VAL A 329 -26.36 6.12 -4.90
C VAL A 329 -24.89 5.97 -5.33
N GLY A 330 -24.64 5.68 -6.61
CA GLY A 330 -23.31 5.45 -7.16
C GLY A 330 -22.61 4.18 -6.62
N LEU A 331 -23.38 3.23 -6.08
CA LEU A 331 -22.91 1.93 -5.65
C LEU A 331 -23.67 0.87 -6.46
N HIS A 332 -22.94 0.14 -7.30
CA HIS A 332 -23.52 -0.90 -8.14
C HIS A 332 -23.19 -2.28 -7.59
N ILE A 333 -24.16 -3.18 -7.47
CA ILE A 333 -24.04 -4.46 -6.79
C ILE A 333 -24.75 -5.55 -7.59
N ALA A 334 -24.02 -6.60 -7.98
CA ALA A 334 -24.58 -7.80 -8.59
C ALA A 334 -24.16 -9.06 -7.84
N VAL A 335 -25.09 -9.99 -7.62
CA VAL A 335 -24.81 -11.29 -6.98
C VAL A 335 -24.71 -12.37 -8.06
N VAL A 336 -23.50 -12.90 -8.27
CA VAL A 336 -23.18 -13.91 -9.29
C VAL A 336 -22.69 -15.18 -8.62
N GLY A 337 -23.53 -16.22 -8.58
CA GLY A 337 -23.20 -17.49 -7.93
C GLY A 337 -22.86 -17.32 -6.44
N SER A 338 -21.65 -17.69 -6.05
CA SER A 338 -21.10 -17.53 -4.69
C SER A 338 -20.36 -16.22 -4.45
N HIS A 339 -20.40 -15.28 -5.40
CA HIS A 339 -19.70 -14.00 -5.32
C HIS A 339 -20.64 -12.81 -5.50
N VAL A 340 -20.25 -11.67 -4.93
CA VAL A 340 -20.87 -10.36 -5.07
C VAL A 340 -19.86 -9.47 -5.79
N VAL A 341 -20.27 -8.86 -6.90
CA VAL A 341 -19.48 -7.89 -7.63
C VAL A 341 -19.98 -6.50 -7.27
N VAL A 342 -19.09 -5.65 -6.80
CA VAL A 342 -19.41 -4.30 -6.31
C VAL A 342 -18.61 -3.27 -7.11
N GLY A 343 -19.30 -2.34 -7.75
CA GLY A 343 -18.72 -1.20 -8.44
C GLY A 343 -19.00 0.09 -7.67
N ARG A 344 -18.00 0.58 -6.92
CA ARG A 344 -18.13 1.86 -6.19
C ARG A 344 -17.78 3.02 -7.12
N GLY A 345 -18.79 3.73 -7.62
CA GLY A 345 -18.62 4.81 -8.61
C GLY A 345 -18.28 4.31 -10.03
N ARG A 346 -18.38 3.00 -10.28
CA ARG A 346 -18.17 2.36 -11.58
C ARG A 346 -19.33 1.46 -11.89
N ARG A 347 -19.90 1.61 -13.09
CA ARG A 347 -20.91 0.66 -13.58
C ARG A 347 -20.30 -0.73 -13.72
N LEU A 348 -21.09 -1.74 -13.41
CA LEU A 348 -20.72 -3.12 -13.61
C LEU A 348 -20.75 -3.46 -15.11
N PRO A 349 -19.90 -4.40 -15.59
CA PRO A 349 -20.00 -4.96 -16.93
C PRO A 349 -21.38 -5.58 -17.18
N GLU A 350 -21.76 -5.78 -18.44
CA GLU A 350 -23.02 -6.46 -18.77
C GLU A 350 -23.04 -7.92 -18.29
N ALA A 351 -24.24 -8.50 -18.12
CA ALA A 351 -24.44 -9.75 -17.39
C ALA A 351 -23.60 -10.94 -17.90
N GLU A 352 -23.36 -11.03 -19.22
CA GLU A 352 -22.53 -12.08 -19.82
C GLU A 352 -21.04 -11.90 -19.50
N GLU A 353 -20.54 -10.65 -19.50
CA GLU A 353 -19.16 -10.31 -19.18
C GLU A 353 -18.87 -10.38 -17.67
N LEU A 354 -19.88 -10.16 -16.83
CA LEU A 354 -19.81 -10.23 -15.36
C LEU A 354 -19.35 -11.61 -14.89
N LYS A 355 -19.87 -12.69 -15.47
CA LYS A 355 -19.46 -14.06 -15.14
C LYS A 355 -18.00 -14.30 -15.51
N GLY A 356 -17.58 -13.91 -16.72
CA GLY A 356 -16.18 -13.99 -17.13
C GLY A 356 -15.24 -13.12 -16.29
N PHE A 357 -15.72 -12.00 -15.74
CA PHE A 357 -14.97 -11.17 -14.79
C PHE A 357 -14.75 -11.89 -13.45
N VAL A 358 -15.80 -12.52 -12.90
CA VAL A 358 -15.70 -13.35 -11.68
C VAL A 358 -14.77 -14.54 -11.92
N ASP A 359 -14.92 -15.26 -13.03
CA ASP A 359 -14.08 -16.43 -13.35
C ASP A 359 -12.60 -16.06 -13.44
N ARG A 360 -12.28 -14.89 -14.02
CA ARG A 360 -10.91 -14.35 -14.06
C ARG A 360 -10.38 -13.94 -12.68
N ALA A 361 -11.23 -13.42 -11.80
CA ALA A 361 -10.85 -13.05 -10.43
C ALA A 361 -10.61 -14.29 -9.54
N VAL A 362 -11.32 -15.39 -9.81
CA VAL A 362 -11.24 -16.66 -9.06
C VAL A 362 -10.16 -17.61 -9.62
N ALA A 363 -9.72 -17.44 -10.87
CA ALA A 363 -8.77 -18.35 -11.53
C ALA A 363 -7.46 -18.56 -10.74
N HIS A 364 -7.14 -19.84 -10.47
CA HIS A 364 -6.02 -20.28 -9.63
C HIS A 364 -4.62 -19.79 -10.03
N ARG A 365 -4.39 -19.44 -11.31
CA ARG A 365 -3.07 -19.05 -11.82
C ARG A 365 -2.52 -17.73 -11.26
N ARG A 366 -3.34 -16.89 -10.60
CA ARG A 366 -2.89 -15.62 -9.99
C ARG A 366 -2.89 -15.62 -8.46
N GLY A 367 -3.12 -16.77 -7.83
CA GLY A 367 -3.51 -16.84 -6.43
C GLY A 367 -4.86 -16.14 -6.22
N ARG A 368 -5.51 -16.29 -5.06
CA ARG A 368 -6.80 -15.63 -4.73
C ARG A 368 -6.73 -14.09 -4.68
N LYS A 369 -5.70 -13.46 -5.26
CA LYS A 369 -5.42 -12.01 -5.25
C LYS A 369 -6.50 -11.14 -5.91
N GLY A 370 -7.46 -11.74 -6.64
CA GLY A 370 -8.55 -11.02 -7.29
C GLY A 370 -9.83 -10.87 -6.45
N VAL A 371 -9.99 -11.66 -5.38
CA VAL A 371 -11.16 -11.59 -4.49
C VAL A 371 -10.83 -10.73 -3.28
N THR A 372 -11.57 -9.65 -3.09
CA THR A 372 -11.44 -8.77 -1.94
C THR A 372 -11.99 -9.45 -0.69
N VAL A 373 -11.18 -9.54 0.35
CA VAL A 373 -11.55 -10.12 1.64
C VAL A 373 -12.08 -9.00 2.54
N LEU A 374 -13.33 -9.15 3.00
CA LEU A 374 -13.93 -8.25 3.97
C LEU A 374 -13.43 -8.57 5.38
N SER A 375 -13.38 -7.57 6.25
CA SER A 375 -13.03 -7.79 7.65
C SER A 375 -14.09 -8.65 8.35
N ARG A 376 -13.76 -9.32 9.45
CA ARG A 376 -14.73 -10.18 10.16
C ARG A 376 -15.67 -9.35 11.04
N GLY A 377 -16.80 -9.93 11.44
CA GLY A 377 -17.75 -9.31 12.38
C GLY A 377 -18.90 -8.54 11.74
N LEU A 378 -19.94 -8.25 12.52
CA LEU A 378 -21.16 -7.57 12.06
C LEU A 378 -20.95 -6.07 11.85
N VAL A 379 -21.80 -5.41 11.07
CA VAL A 379 -21.86 -3.94 11.02
C VAL A 379 -22.30 -3.33 12.35
N PRO A 380 -21.83 -2.12 12.73
CA PRO A 380 -22.11 -1.52 14.04
C PRO A 380 -23.61 -1.46 14.40
N SER A 381 -24.47 -1.08 13.44
CA SER A 381 -25.93 -1.03 13.61
C SER A 381 -26.57 -2.37 14.01
N ARG A 382 -25.89 -3.49 13.75
CA ARG A 382 -26.37 -4.85 14.02
C ARG A 382 -25.63 -5.57 15.15
N GLN A 383 -24.68 -4.89 15.78
CA GLN A 383 -23.93 -5.42 16.91
C GLN A 383 -24.65 -5.23 18.27
N GLY A 384 -25.85 -4.63 18.27
CA GLY A 384 -26.64 -4.46 19.50
C GLY A 384 -25.95 -3.53 20.49
N LEU A 385 -25.68 -4.02 21.71
CA LEU A 385 -24.95 -3.28 22.75
C LEU A 385 -23.53 -2.92 22.30
N TRP A 386 -22.93 -3.72 21.44
CA TRP A 386 -21.54 -3.57 21.01
C TRP A 386 -21.36 -2.52 19.91
N GLY A 387 -22.44 -2.05 19.29
CA GLY A 387 -22.42 -0.95 18.32
C GLY A 387 -22.75 0.42 18.92
N THR A 388 -22.99 0.50 20.24
CA THR A 388 -23.17 1.80 20.91
C THR A 388 -21.82 2.41 21.28
N VAL A 389 -21.80 3.70 21.64
CA VAL A 389 -20.56 4.37 22.05
C VAL A 389 -19.89 3.65 23.22
N GLU A 390 -20.67 3.15 24.19
CA GLU A 390 -20.13 2.37 25.30
C GLU A 390 -19.55 1.02 24.83
N GLY A 391 -20.19 0.38 23.84
CA GLY A 391 -19.72 -0.86 23.23
C GLY A 391 -18.40 -0.69 22.47
N GLU A 392 -18.26 0.37 21.67
CA GLU A 392 -17.02 0.65 20.94
C GLU A 392 -15.87 0.97 21.89
N VAL A 393 -16.11 1.80 22.93
CA VAL A 393 -15.11 2.08 23.95
C VAL A 393 -14.72 0.81 24.72
N ALA A 394 -15.67 -0.08 25.02
CA ALA A 394 -15.39 -1.37 25.66
C ALA A 394 -14.49 -2.27 24.80
N LYS A 395 -14.67 -2.30 23.48
CA LYS A 395 -13.81 -3.05 22.56
C LYS A 395 -12.39 -2.50 22.57
N SER A 396 -12.22 -1.17 22.49
CA SER A 396 -10.89 -0.55 22.56
C SER A 396 -10.22 -0.85 23.91
N VAL A 397 -10.96 -0.78 25.03
CA VAL A 397 -10.46 -1.18 26.36
C VAL A 397 -10.04 -2.65 26.38
N CYS A 398 -10.81 -3.56 25.76
CA CYS A 398 -10.44 -4.99 25.69
C CYS A 398 -9.16 -5.20 24.85
N ARG A 399 -9.03 -4.50 23.71
CA ARG A 399 -7.81 -4.58 22.88
C ARG A 399 -6.59 -4.02 23.60
N VAL A 400 -6.73 -2.89 24.31
CA VAL A 400 -5.65 -2.33 25.16
C VAL A 400 -5.29 -3.30 26.28
N SER A 401 -6.29 -3.90 26.93
CA SER A 401 -6.07 -4.90 27.99
C SER A 401 -5.34 -6.16 27.49
N ALA A 402 -5.65 -6.58 26.26
CA ALA A 402 -5.08 -7.76 25.61
C ALA A 402 -3.74 -7.49 24.90
N SER A 403 -3.22 -6.25 24.93
CA SER A 403 -2.06 -5.84 24.12
C SER A 403 -2.27 -6.10 22.60
N GLN A 404 -3.50 -5.95 22.13
CA GLN A 404 -3.93 -6.09 20.72
C GLN A 404 -4.39 -4.74 20.13
N ALA A 405 -4.16 -3.63 20.85
CA ALA A 405 -4.63 -2.31 20.46
C ALA A 405 -3.86 -1.76 19.27
N GLY A 406 -4.57 -1.13 18.33
CA GLY A 406 -3.97 -0.19 17.40
C GLY A 406 -3.87 1.22 17.98
N HIS A 407 -3.27 2.12 17.22
CA HIS A 407 -3.14 3.55 17.54
C HIS A 407 -4.49 4.18 17.92
N ASP A 408 -5.52 3.97 17.10
CA ASP A 408 -6.88 4.48 17.32
C ASP A 408 -7.54 3.95 18.60
N ASP A 409 -7.21 2.72 19.02
CA ASP A 409 -7.80 2.11 20.22
C ASP A 409 -7.23 2.74 21.50
N VAL A 410 -5.93 3.03 21.53
CA VAL A 410 -5.29 3.72 22.65
C VAL A 410 -5.83 5.15 22.76
N TRP A 411 -5.94 5.85 21.63
CA TRP A 411 -6.55 7.17 21.58
C TRP A 411 -7.98 7.16 22.11
N THR A 412 -8.82 6.26 21.59
CA THR A 412 -10.23 6.14 21.98
C THR A 412 -10.38 5.83 23.46
N THR A 413 -9.51 4.98 24.01
CA THR A 413 -9.51 4.61 25.44
C THR A 413 -9.11 5.77 26.35
N LEU A 414 -8.16 6.62 25.96
CA LEU A 414 -7.76 7.78 26.77
C LEU A 414 -8.75 8.95 26.63
N ALA A 415 -9.18 9.22 25.40
CA ALA A 415 -10.12 10.30 25.10
C ALA A 415 -11.49 10.08 25.75
N ALA A 416 -12.02 8.84 25.78
CA ALA A 416 -13.34 8.55 26.33
C ALA A 416 -13.47 8.83 27.84
N VAL A 417 -12.36 8.92 28.58
CA VAL A 417 -12.36 9.34 29.99
C VAL A 417 -11.91 10.80 30.19
N GLY A 418 -11.85 11.60 29.13
CA GLY A 418 -11.46 13.00 29.17
C GLY A 418 -9.95 13.25 29.25
N LYS A 419 -9.11 12.27 28.89
CA LYS A 419 -7.64 12.40 28.89
C LYS A 419 -7.09 12.62 27.47
N THR A 420 -7.63 13.60 26.75
CA THR A 420 -7.23 13.91 25.37
C THR A 420 -5.78 14.36 25.24
N GLY A 421 -5.24 15.07 26.25
CA GLY A 421 -3.82 15.43 26.29
C GLY A 421 -2.92 14.20 26.39
N ALA A 422 -3.28 13.23 27.25
CA ALA A 422 -2.56 11.97 27.32
C ALA A 422 -2.73 11.14 26.03
N ALA A 423 -3.89 11.16 25.39
CA ALA A 423 -4.10 10.49 24.10
C ALA A 423 -3.12 11.00 23.02
N GLN A 424 -2.90 12.33 22.99
CA GLN A 424 -1.94 12.96 22.09
C GLN A 424 -0.49 12.65 22.44
N ASP A 425 -0.14 12.59 23.72
CA ASP A 425 1.19 12.16 24.16
C ASP A 425 1.47 10.70 23.76
N PHE A 426 0.50 9.80 23.98
CA PHE A 426 0.59 8.40 23.59
C PHE A 426 0.72 8.24 22.07
N SER A 427 -0.04 9.00 21.27
CA SER A 427 0.10 9.04 19.81
C SER A 427 1.50 9.49 19.39
N THR A 428 2.00 10.58 20.00
CA THR A 428 3.32 11.15 19.66
C THR A 428 4.44 10.14 19.93
N VAL A 429 4.36 9.43 21.07
CA VAL A 429 5.33 8.39 21.42
C VAL A 429 5.14 7.15 20.53
N TRP A 430 3.90 6.78 20.19
CA TRP A 430 3.61 5.66 19.29
C TRP A 430 4.20 5.87 17.90
N ASP A 431 4.04 7.08 17.34
CA ASP A 431 4.53 7.45 16.01
C ASP A 431 6.06 7.57 15.96
N ALA A 432 6.68 7.98 17.07
CA ALA A 432 8.13 8.09 17.20
C ALA A 432 8.82 6.77 17.59
N ALA A 433 8.08 5.79 18.10
CA ALA A 433 8.61 4.51 18.54
C ALA A 433 8.48 3.41 17.48
N GLY A 434 9.46 2.51 17.40
CA GLY A 434 9.43 1.37 16.48
C GLY A 434 8.43 0.27 16.89
N GLU A 435 8.25 -0.72 16.01
CA GLU A 435 7.36 -1.89 16.16
C GLU A 435 7.31 -2.54 17.57
N PRO A 436 8.41 -2.72 18.33
CA PRO A 436 8.34 -3.36 19.65
C PRO A 436 7.53 -2.58 20.70
N VAL A 437 7.39 -1.26 20.56
CA VAL A 437 6.58 -0.43 21.48
C VAL A 437 5.09 -0.49 21.11
N GLN A 438 4.80 -0.79 19.84
CA GLN A 438 3.44 -0.87 19.30
C GLN A 438 2.76 -2.22 19.58
N ALA A 439 3.54 -3.24 19.95
CA ALA A 439 3.07 -4.61 20.18
C ALA A 439 2.55 -4.87 21.60
N ASP A 440 2.89 -4.02 22.59
CA ASP A 440 2.45 -4.22 23.98
C ASP A 440 2.04 -2.90 24.65
N SER A 441 0.80 -2.85 25.14
CA SER A 441 0.23 -1.68 25.81
C SER A 441 0.96 -1.29 27.11
N LEU A 442 1.60 -2.24 27.82
CA LEU A 442 2.42 -1.90 28.99
C LEU A 442 3.78 -1.32 28.58
N VAL A 443 4.40 -1.87 27.53
CA VAL A 443 5.66 -1.34 26.98
C VAL A 443 5.47 0.06 26.43
N LEU A 444 4.33 0.33 25.78
CA LEU A 444 3.94 1.67 25.38
C LEU A 444 3.79 2.61 26.58
N ALA A 445 3.10 2.19 27.63
CA ALA A 445 2.94 3.00 28.83
C ALA A 445 4.30 3.33 29.49
N ASP A 446 5.23 2.37 29.50
CA ASP A 446 6.61 2.57 29.97
C ASP A 446 7.39 3.54 29.08
N ALA A 447 7.21 3.45 27.76
CA ALA A 447 7.83 4.37 26.81
C ALA A 447 7.32 5.80 26.98
N VAL A 448 6.02 5.98 27.18
CA VAL A 448 5.42 7.30 27.47
C VAL A 448 5.90 7.84 28.80
N GLU A 449 6.02 7.01 29.84
CA GLU A 449 6.56 7.45 31.13
C GLU A 449 8.03 7.89 31.01
N LYS A 450 8.84 7.15 30.25
CA LYS A 450 10.24 7.53 29.97
C LYS A 450 10.32 8.82 29.15
N ALA A 451 9.48 8.97 28.14
CA ALA A 451 9.39 10.17 27.32
C ALA A 451 8.94 11.38 28.14
N ALA A 452 7.99 11.21 29.08
CA ALA A 452 7.53 12.28 29.97
C ALA A 452 8.63 12.78 30.92
N ARG A 453 9.62 11.94 31.22
CA ARG A 453 10.80 12.26 32.04
C ARG A 453 12.00 12.72 31.22
N SER A 454 11.92 12.66 29.90
CA SER A 454 13.03 12.96 28.98
C SER A 454 12.80 14.30 28.28
N ASP A 455 13.84 15.13 28.21
CA ASP A 455 13.78 16.41 27.48
C ASP A 455 13.75 16.22 25.94
N VAL A 456 13.97 15.00 25.44
CA VAL A 456 14.11 14.68 24.01
C VAL A 456 12.77 14.71 23.26
N TYR A 457 11.66 14.39 23.93
CA TYR A 457 10.33 14.29 23.30
C TYR A 457 9.51 15.59 23.37
N GLY A 458 10.11 16.69 23.81
CA GLY A 458 9.39 17.88 24.22
C GLY A 458 8.63 17.66 25.53
N ARG A 459 8.17 18.74 26.17
CA ARG A 459 7.36 18.61 27.39
C ARG A 459 6.00 18.01 27.03
N LEU A 460 5.85 16.70 27.24
CA LEU A 460 4.56 16.00 27.17
C LEU A 460 3.53 16.67 28.08
N SER A 461 2.24 16.44 27.81
CA SER A 461 1.17 17.06 28.58
C SER A 461 1.22 16.67 30.06
N LYS A 462 0.63 17.52 30.92
CA LYS A 462 0.45 17.21 32.36
C LYS A 462 -0.42 15.96 32.60
N GLN A 463 -1.07 15.43 31.57
CA GLN A 463 -1.92 14.25 31.65
C GLN A 463 -1.16 12.95 31.33
N ALA A 464 0.06 13.01 30.79
CA ALA A 464 0.84 11.83 30.36
C ALA A 464 0.92 10.74 31.44
N GLN A 465 1.36 11.10 32.65
CA GLN A 465 1.47 10.15 33.76
C GLN A 465 0.12 9.56 34.15
N SER A 466 -0.94 10.37 34.18
CA SER A 466 -2.28 9.88 34.47
C SER A 466 -2.78 8.92 33.38
N GLY A 467 -2.38 9.11 32.13
CA GLY A 467 -2.63 8.17 31.03
C GLY A 467 -1.93 6.83 31.24
N VAL A 468 -0.63 6.87 31.58
CA VAL A 468 0.18 5.69 31.92
C VAL A 468 -0.46 4.89 33.04
N ASP A 469 -0.84 5.54 34.13
CA ASP A 469 -1.46 4.87 35.29
C ASP A 469 -2.79 4.21 34.90
N LEU A 470 -3.57 4.85 34.02
CA LEU A 470 -4.84 4.30 33.55
C LEU A 470 -4.63 3.04 32.71
N VAL A 471 -3.72 3.07 31.74
CA VAL A 471 -3.40 1.91 30.89
C VAL A 471 -2.90 0.76 31.75
N ARG A 472 -1.95 1.00 32.66
CA ARG A 472 -1.45 0.00 33.61
C ARG A 472 -2.57 -0.59 34.47
N THR A 473 -3.43 0.27 35.02
CA THR A 473 -4.56 -0.18 35.86
C THR A 473 -5.49 -1.10 35.06
N VAL A 474 -5.87 -0.71 33.85
CA VAL A 474 -6.78 -1.47 32.99
C VAL A 474 -6.18 -2.83 32.62
N VAL A 475 -4.93 -2.85 32.15
CA VAL A 475 -4.26 -4.10 31.75
C VAL A 475 -4.05 -5.03 32.94
N ASN A 476 -3.54 -4.52 34.06
CA ASN A 476 -3.26 -5.35 35.24
C ASN A 476 -4.55 -5.88 35.87
N HIS A 477 -5.59 -5.06 36.03
CA HIS A 477 -6.88 -5.54 36.54
C HIS A 477 -7.53 -6.58 35.62
N ALA A 478 -7.42 -6.40 34.29
CA ALA A 478 -7.96 -7.37 33.34
C ALA A 478 -7.28 -8.74 33.48
N ARG A 479 -5.95 -8.74 33.68
CA ARG A 479 -5.15 -9.96 33.86
C ARG A 479 -5.33 -10.62 35.23
N GLU A 480 -5.47 -9.83 36.30
CA GLU A 480 -5.56 -10.32 37.67
C GLU A 480 -6.97 -10.74 38.08
N VAL A 481 -7.98 -9.96 37.68
CA VAL A 481 -9.36 -10.10 38.20
C VAL A 481 -10.36 -10.42 37.09
N GLY A 482 -10.10 -9.96 35.86
CA GLY A 482 -10.93 -10.23 34.69
C GLY A 482 -11.41 -8.96 33.97
N LEU A 483 -11.85 -9.14 32.71
CA LEU A 483 -12.26 -8.06 31.81
C LEU A 483 -13.51 -7.30 32.29
N ASP A 484 -14.43 -7.97 32.98
CA ASP A 484 -15.64 -7.36 33.53
C ASP A 484 -15.31 -6.36 34.65
N GLN A 485 -14.36 -6.70 35.52
CA GLN A 485 -13.92 -5.83 36.61
C GLN A 485 -13.06 -4.68 36.09
N ALA A 486 -12.16 -4.94 35.12
CA ALA A 486 -11.41 -3.88 34.45
C ALA A 486 -12.33 -2.88 33.74
N TRP A 487 -13.37 -3.38 33.06
CA TRP A 487 -14.39 -2.56 32.42
C TRP A 487 -15.21 -1.75 33.43
N ALA A 488 -15.65 -2.36 34.53
CA ALA A 488 -16.40 -1.66 35.58
C ALA A 488 -15.57 -0.53 36.21
N LEU A 489 -14.29 -0.78 36.49
CA LEU A 489 -13.36 0.21 37.01
C LEU A 489 -13.11 1.34 36.01
N TYR A 490 -12.94 1.01 34.74
CA TYR A 490 -12.74 1.98 33.67
C TYR A 490 -13.98 2.87 33.45
N ALA A 491 -15.17 2.25 33.36
CA ALA A 491 -16.44 2.95 33.14
C ALA A 491 -16.80 3.91 34.30
N ALA A 492 -16.23 3.70 35.48
CA ALA A 492 -16.38 4.58 36.64
C ALA A 492 -15.47 5.82 36.62
N LYS A 493 -14.67 6.04 35.56
CA LYS A 493 -13.74 7.18 35.43
C LYS A 493 -14.23 8.27 34.46
N GLY A 494 -13.82 9.51 34.74
CA GLY A 494 -13.84 10.64 33.80
C GLY A 494 -15.19 10.93 33.14
N GLU A 495 -15.15 11.26 31.85
CA GLU A 495 -16.34 11.56 31.05
C GLU A 495 -17.31 10.39 30.94
N MET A 496 -16.84 9.15 30.88
CA MET A 496 -17.71 7.96 30.94
C MET A 496 -18.55 7.92 32.23
N ALA A 497 -17.94 8.22 33.37
CA ALA A 497 -18.66 8.32 34.64
C ALA A 497 -19.64 9.49 34.68
N ALA A 498 -19.29 10.62 34.07
CA ALA A 498 -20.18 11.77 33.94
C ALA A 498 -21.41 11.43 33.08
N ARG A 499 -21.23 10.70 31.98
CA ARG A 499 -22.33 10.21 31.12
C ARG A 499 -23.26 9.24 31.84
N LEU A 500 -22.75 8.47 32.80
CA LEU A 500 -23.59 7.63 33.66
C LEU A 500 -24.42 8.45 34.66
N ARG A 501 -23.99 9.65 35.03
CA ARG A 501 -24.73 10.55 35.94
C ARG A 501 -25.75 11.40 35.20
N ASP A 502 -25.54 11.68 33.91
CA ASP A 502 -26.45 12.45 33.08
C ASP A 502 -27.74 11.67 32.75
N THR A 503 -28.88 12.24 33.11
CA THR A 503 -30.22 11.67 32.87
C THR A 503 -30.61 11.71 31.39
N ARG A 504 -29.94 12.52 30.56
CA ARG A 504 -30.14 12.58 29.10
C ARG A 504 -29.70 11.30 28.38
N HIS A 505 -28.86 10.49 29.01
CA HIS A 505 -28.38 9.22 28.48
C HIS A 505 -29.11 8.01 29.09
N ALA A 506 -30.44 8.02 29.02
CA ALA A 506 -31.28 6.93 29.49
C ALA A 506 -30.81 5.56 28.95
N GLY A 507 -30.55 4.63 29.87
CA GLY A 507 -30.09 3.27 29.56
C GLY A 507 -28.57 3.08 29.45
N ALA A 508 -27.74 4.11 29.52
CA ALA A 508 -26.27 3.96 29.49
C ALA A 508 -25.77 3.08 30.64
N ARG A 509 -26.28 3.28 31.87
CA ARG A 509 -25.97 2.42 33.03
C ARG A 509 -26.27 0.95 32.77
N GLU A 510 -27.43 0.65 32.21
CA GLU A 510 -27.83 -0.72 31.91
C GLU A 510 -26.99 -1.32 30.77
N ARG A 511 -26.60 -0.51 29.76
CA ARG A 511 -25.69 -0.96 28.69
C ARG A 511 -24.31 -1.31 29.25
N ILE A 512 -23.71 -0.45 30.06
CA ILE A 512 -22.41 -0.70 30.69
C ILE A 512 -22.44 -1.95 31.56
N ARG A 513 -23.52 -2.14 32.34
CA ARG A 513 -23.71 -3.34 33.17
C ARG A 513 -23.82 -4.61 32.31
N ARG A 514 -24.57 -4.58 31.21
CA ARG A 514 -24.70 -5.72 30.30
C ARG A 514 -23.42 -6.04 29.55
N ILE A 515 -22.66 -5.02 29.14
CA ILE A 515 -21.32 -5.18 28.55
C ILE A 515 -20.39 -5.88 29.55
N GLY A 516 -20.35 -5.43 30.81
CA GLY A 516 -19.58 -6.10 31.86
C GLY A 516 -19.99 -7.56 32.06
N ALA A 517 -21.31 -7.83 32.11
CA ALA A 517 -21.82 -9.20 32.22
C ALA A 517 -21.47 -10.08 31.00
N ALA A 518 -21.37 -9.51 29.81
CA ALA A 518 -20.92 -10.23 28.63
C ALA A 518 -19.40 -10.51 28.68
N LEU A 519 -18.59 -9.53 29.07
CA LEU A 519 -17.13 -9.68 29.22
C LEU A 519 -16.75 -10.70 30.30
N SER A 520 -17.57 -10.87 31.34
CA SER A 520 -17.35 -11.90 32.38
C SER A 520 -17.34 -13.34 31.84
N LYS A 521 -17.85 -13.55 30.62
CA LYS A 521 -17.88 -14.86 29.94
C LYS A 521 -16.61 -15.13 29.12
N ALA A 522 -15.70 -14.17 29.03
CA ALA A 522 -14.43 -14.37 28.33
C ALA A 522 -13.52 -15.31 29.16
N PRO A 523 -12.94 -16.36 28.56
CA PRO A 523 -12.09 -17.30 29.29
C PRO A 523 -10.71 -16.73 29.65
N CYS A 524 -10.21 -15.77 28.87
CA CYS A 524 -9.00 -14.99 29.12
C CYS A 524 -9.10 -13.63 28.43
N VAL A 525 -8.18 -12.72 28.74
CA VAL A 525 -8.16 -11.35 28.22
C VAL A 525 -8.03 -11.34 26.70
N GLU A 526 -7.22 -12.24 26.14
CA GLU A 526 -6.95 -12.37 24.70
C GLU A 526 -8.14 -12.93 23.91
N ALA A 527 -9.09 -13.60 24.58
CA ALA A 527 -10.27 -14.23 23.98
C ALA A 527 -11.54 -13.37 24.10
N TRP A 528 -11.41 -12.06 24.32
CA TRP A 528 -12.51 -11.11 24.50
C TRP A 528 -13.50 -11.11 23.31
N GLU A 529 -13.02 -11.28 22.08
CA GLU A 529 -13.88 -11.32 20.88
C GLU A 529 -14.91 -12.46 20.93
N ALA A 530 -14.56 -13.60 21.54
CA ALA A 530 -15.48 -14.72 21.68
C ALA A 530 -16.67 -14.36 22.57
N ALA A 531 -16.44 -13.59 23.64
CA ALA A 531 -17.49 -13.14 24.54
C ALA A 531 -18.46 -12.17 23.85
N ILE A 532 -17.93 -11.25 23.03
CA ILE A 532 -18.72 -10.33 22.21
C ILE A 532 -19.58 -11.09 21.21
N LEU A 533 -18.99 -12.06 20.50
CA LEU A 533 -19.71 -12.84 19.50
C LEU A 533 -20.84 -13.66 20.15
N VAL A 534 -20.59 -14.30 21.29
CA VAL A 534 -21.62 -15.06 22.02
C VAL A 534 -22.78 -14.15 22.44
N ASP A 535 -22.50 -12.95 22.94
CA ASP A 535 -23.52 -12.00 23.38
C ASP A 535 -24.30 -11.36 22.21
N ALA A 536 -23.59 -10.96 21.15
CA ALA A 536 -24.17 -10.42 19.92
C ALA A 536 -25.08 -11.46 19.22
N TYR A 537 -24.74 -12.75 19.30
CA TYR A 537 -25.57 -13.82 18.75
C TYR A 537 -26.74 -14.25 19.66
N ALA A 538 -26.65 -13.99 20.97
CA ALA A 538 -27.73 -14.24 21.91
C ALA A 538 -28.84 -13.17 21.86
N SER A 539 -28.48 -11.91 21.60
CA SER A 539 -29.38 -10.75 21.64
C SER A 539 -30.01 -10.42 20.27
N ARG A 540 -31.03 -11.18 19.84
CA ARG A 540 -31.80 -10.86 18.62
C ARG A 540 -32.70 -9.62 18.81
N PRO A 541 -32.64 -8.59 17.95
CA PRO A 541 -33.69 -7.58 17.86
C PRO A 541 -34.85 -8.10 17.00
N GLY A 542 -36.08 -8.10 17.54
CA GLY A 542 -37.31 -8.12 16.73
C GLY A 542 -38.06 -9.45 16.55
N ARG A 543 -37.75 -10.53 17.28
CA ARG A 543 -38.61 -11.73 17.28
C ARG A 543 -38.64 -12.38 18.65
N ARG A 544 -39.79 -12.26 19.36
CA ARG A 544 -40.12 -13.17 20.46
C ARG A 544 -40.21 -14.56 19.85
N HIS A 545 -39.15 -15.35 19.98
CA HIS A 545 -39.24 -16.78 19.78
C HIS A 545 -39.45 -17.44 21.13
N ARG A 546 -40.67 -17.94 21.33
CA ARG A 546 -40.92 -19.10 22.16
C ARG A 546 -40.13 -20.25 21.54
N HIS A 547 -39.05 -20.66 22.17
CA HIS A 547 -38.49 -22.00 22.03
C HIS A 547 -38.04 -22.46 23.41
N PRO A 548 -38.14 -23.78 23.65
CA PRO A 548 -38.30 -24.34 24.97
C PRO A 548 -37.07 -24.01 25.82
N VAL A 549 -37.31 -23.90 27.12
CA VAL A 549 -36.27 -24.00 28.14
C VAL A 549 -35.35 -25.15 27.73
N VAL A 550 -34.14 -24.82 27.28
CA VAL A 550 -33.05 -25.77 27.35
C VAL A 550 -32.84 -25.94 28.84
N VAL A 551 -33.49 -26.96 29.38
CA VAL A 551 -33.05 -27.60 30.60
C VAL A 551 -31.65 -28.05 30.27
N MET A 552 -30.66 -27.30 30.77
CA MET A 552 -29.31 -27.80 30.87
C MET A 552 -29.42 -29.17 31.55
N PRO A 553 -28.84 -30.26 30.99
CA PRO A 553 -28.71 -31.48 31.77
C PRO A 553 -28.04 -31.09 33.09
N ARG A 554 -28.68 -31.41 34.22
CA ARG A 554 -28.06 -31.27 35.54
C ARG A 554 -26.66 -31.86 35.42
N ALA A 555 -25.65 -31.04 35.73
CA ALA A 555 -24.28 -31.51 35.79
C ALA A 555 -24.24 -32.79 36.62
N PRO A 556 -23.67 -33.90 36.12
CA PRO A 556 -23.38 -35.03 36.98
C PRO A 556 -22.47 -34.52 38.11
N LYS A 557 -22.73 -34.99 39.34
CA LYS A 557 -21.85 -34.78 40.50
C LYS A 557 -20.39 -35.01 40.09
N PRO A 558 -19.44 -34.24 40.63
CA PRO A 558 -18.06 -34.22 40.15
C PRO A 558 -17.45 -35.61 40.35
N VAL A 559 -17.38 -36.37 39.26
CA VAL A 559 -16.35 -37.37 39.09
C VAL A 559 -15.27 -36.63 38.33
N ALA A 560 -14.08 -36.53 38.93
CA ALA A 560 -12.95 -35.82 38.36
C ALA A 560 -12.79 -36.21 36.88
N ALA A 561 -13.07 -35.26 35.98
CA ALA A 561 -12.67 -35.40 34.60
C ALA A 561 -11.13 -35.53 34.59
N PRO A 562 -10.55 -36.52 33.89
CA PRO A 562 -9.10 -36.54 33.73
C PRO A 562 -8.70 -35.21 33.11
N ALA A 563 -7.69 -34.57 33.70
CA ALA A 563 -7.20 -33.27 33.25
C ALA A 563 -7.05 -33.29 31.71
N PRO A 564 -7.45 -32.22 30.99
CA PRO A 564 -7.14 -32.13 29.56
C PRO A 564 -5.65 -32.39 29.41
N ALA A 565 -5.29 -33.40 28.59
CA ALA A 565 -3.89 -33.75 28.41
C ALA A 565 -3.12 -32.47 28.10
N PRO A 566 -2.04 -32.15 28.84
CA PRO A 566 -1.30 -30.93 28.61
C PRO A 566 -0.93 -30.90 27.13
N LYS A 567 -1.26 -29.79 26.45
CA LYS A 567 -0.79 -29.58 25.07
C LYS A 567 0.71 -29.87 25.10
N PRO A 568 1.23 -30.75 24.23
CA PRO A 568 2.64 -31.10 24.26
C PRO A 568 3.43 -29.79 24.17
N GLN A 569 4.23 -29.50 25.19
CA GLN A 569 5.10 -28.33 25.20
C GLN A 569 6.43 -28.74 24.59
N PHE A 570 6.95 -27.92 23.69
CA PHE A 570 8.28 -28.14 23.13
C PHE A 570 9.32 -27.73 24.16
N TYR A 571 10.06 -28.71 24.68
CA TYR A 571 11.24 -28.47 25.50
C TYR A 571 12.48 -28.77 24.65
N PRO A 572 13.25 -27.74 24.25
CA PRO A 572 14.46 -27.98 23.50
C PRO A 572 15.47 -28.72 24.37
N THR A 573 16.21 -29.64 23.75
CA THR A 573 17.32 -30.32 24.40
C THR A 573 18.42 -29.29 24.68
N TYR A 574 19.00 -29.35 25.87
CA TYR A 574 20.16 -28.53 26.19
C TYR A 574 21.32 -28.89 25.26
N VAL A 575 21.92 -27.87 24.66
CA VAL A 575 23.14 -27.97 23.86
C VAL A 575 24.09 -26.92 24.41
N ALA A 576 25.29 -27.34 24.80
CA ALA A 576 26.31 -26.44 25.30
C ALA A 576 26.76 -25.48 24.19
N ASP A 577 27.15 -24.27 24.58
CA ASP A 577 27.71 -23.30 23.65
C ASP A 577 29.10 -23.78 23.17
N ALA A 578 29.41 -23.55 21.90
CA ALA A 578 30.70 -23.93 21.33
C ALA A 578 31.82 -23.04 21.86
N VAL A 579 33.02 -23.61 21.95
CA VAL A 579 34.24 -22.86 22.30
C VAL A 579 34.93 -22.50 21.00
N LEU A 580 35.02 -21.20 20.69
CA LEU A 580 35.77 -20.73 19.53
C LEU A 580 37.26 -20.73 19.84
N SER A 581 38.09 -20.94 18.80
CA SER A 581 39.52 -20.72 18.91
C SER A 581 39.81 -19.25 19.24
N LEU A 582 40.92 -18.99 19.95
CA LEU A 582 41.33 -17.64 20.33
C LEU A 582 41.45 -16.72 19.10
N GLU A 583 42.06 -17.25 18.03
CA GLU A 583 42.20 -16.56 16.74
C GLU A 583 40.85 -16.20 16.11
N MET A 584 39.85 -17.08 16.21
CA MET A 584 38.52 -16.82 15.68
C MET A 584 37.73 -15.81 16.51
N ALA A 585 37.86 -15.87 17.84
CA ALA A 585 37.26 -14.89 18.73
C ALA A 585 37.84 -13.48 18.49
N GLU A 586 39.15 -13.39 18.28
CA GLU A 586 39.82 -12.14 17.91
C GLU A 586 39.35 -11.61 16.55
N GLU A 587 39.27 -12.47 15.52
CA GLU A 587 38.79 -12.10 14.18
C GLU A 587 37.34 -11.59 14.20
N VAL A 588 36.46 -12.23 14.97
CA VAL A 588 35.06 -11.80 15.11
C VAL A 588 34.94 -10.49 15.90
N SER A 589 35.84 -10.25 16.86
CA SER A 589 35.89 -9.02 17.65
C SER A 589 36.43 -7.81 16.89
N MET A 590 37.04 -8.00 15.72
CA MET A 590 37.56 -6.92 14.89
C MET A 590 36.44 -5.98 14.40
N HIS A 591 36.79 -4.70 14.22
CA HIS A 591 35.89 -3.68 13.68
C HIS A 591 35.21 -4.15 12.38
N TRP A 592 33.94 -3.76 12.18
CA TRP A 592 33.07 -4.27 11.11
C TRP A 592 33.62 -4.17 9.69
N SER A 593 34.55 -3.25 9.44
CA SER A 593 35.21 -3.03 8.14
C SER A 593 36.46 -3.90 7.91
N ARG A 594 36.87 -4.71 8.90
CA ARG A 594 38.05 -5.59 8.86
C ARG A 594 37.71 -7.05 9.19
N ASN A 595 36.48 -7.31 9.62
CA ASN A 595 36.02 -8.63 10.04
C ASN A 595 35.74 -9.51 8.81
N ARG A 596 36.68 -10.44 8.53
CA ARG A 596 36.58 -11.36 7.39
C ARG A 596 35.48 -12.40 7.57
N VAL A 597 35.08 -12.69 8.81
CA VAL A 597 33.97 -13.61 9.12
C VAL A 597 32.67 -13.03 8.60
N ARG A 598 32.40 -11.74 8.84
CA ARG A 598 31.18 -11.07 8.37
C ARG A 598 31.11 -10.97 6.85
N GLU A 599 32.24 -10.72 6.18
CA GLU A 599 32.32 -10.73 4.71
C GLU A 599 32.01 -12.12 4.14
N ALA A 600 32.54 -13.17 4.77
CA ALA A 600 32.31 -14.55 4.33
C ALA A 600 30.86 -15.01 4.55
N PHE A 601 30.23 -14.63 5.67
CA PHE A 601 28.80 -14.90 5.89
C PHE A 601 27.89 -14.04 4.99
N ARG A 602 28.35 -12.87 4.54
CA ARG A 602 27.67 -12.08 3.51
C ARG A 602 27.75 -12.78 2.15
N ALA A 603 28.92 -13.30 1.77
CA ALA A 603 29.09 -14.10 0.56
C ALA A 603 28.21 -15.36 0.57
N LEU A 604 28.12 -16.05 1.73
CA LEU A 604 27.21 -17.17 1.95
C LEU A 604 25.75 -16.81 1.62
N HIS A 605 25.30 -15.64 2.09
CA HIS A 605 23.95 -15.14 1.84
C HIS A 605 23.74 -14.77 0.37
N SER A 606 24.71 -14.14 -0.29
CA SER A 606 24.65 -13.83 -1.72
C SER A 606 24.51 -15.08 -2.59
N VAL A 607 25.30 -16.12 -2.33
CA VAL A 607 25.26 -17.40 -3.07
C VAL A 607 23.94 -18.13 -2.86
N TYR A 608 23.37 -18.07 -1.65
CA TYR A 608 22.04 -18.61 -1.38
C TYR A 608 20.97 -17.94 -2.25
N LEU A 609 20.98 -16.62 -2.33
CA LEU A 609 20.05 -15.85 -3.15
C LEU A 609 20.30 -16.03 -4.66
N GLY A 610 21.51 -16.45 -5.05
CA GLY A 610 21.89 -16.69 -6.44
C GLY A 610 22.50 -15.49 -7.15
N TYR A 611 23.02 -14.54 -6.38
CA TYR A 611 23.74 -13.39 -6.89
C TYR A 611 25.25 -13.63 -6.87
N ASP A 612 25.96 -12.91 -7.72
CA ASP A 612 27.41 -12.86 -7.66
C ASP A 612 27.87 -12.18 -6.36
N VAL A 613 28.95 -12.69 -5.78
CA VAL A 613 29.53 -12.17 -4.53
C VAL A 613 30.06 -10.76 -4.76
N GLU A 614 30.57 -10.45 -5.95
CA GLU A 614 31.08 -9.11 -6.29
C GLU A 614 29.95 -8.08 -6.45
N ASP A 615 28.86 -8.45 -7.13
CA ASP A 615 27.70 -7.57 -7.37
C ASP A 615 26.95 -7.18 -6.08
N THR A 616 27.09 -8.00 -5.04
CA THR A 616 26.37 -7.83 -3.77
C THR A 616 27.15 -7.07 -2.70
N LYS A 617 28.41 -6.69 -2.95
CA LYS A 617 29.23 -5.89 -1.99
C LYS A 617 28.63 -4.51 -1.73
N LEU A 618 27.98 -3.92 -2.72
CA LEU A 618 27.40 -2.57 -2.66
C LEU A 618 25.90 -2.55 -2.32
N VAL A 619 25.26 -3.72 -2.22
CA VAL A 619 23.81 -3.85 -2.02
C VAL A 619 23.50 -4.39 -0.63
N VAL A 620 22.48 -3.84 0.04
CA VAL A 620 21.95 -4.40 1.29
C VAL A 620 21.18 -5.67 0.95
N LEU A 621 21.73 -6.83 1.33
CA LEU A 621 21.17 -8.14 0.96
C LEU A 621 19.76 -8.37 1.54
N ASP A 622 19.41 -7.71 2.64
CA ASP A 622 18.09 -7.81 3.27
C ASP A 622 16.97 -7.15 2.45
N ASP A 623 17.31 -6.26 1.52
CA ASP A 623 16.35 -5.60 0.61
C ASP A 623 16.05 -6.44 -0.64
N LEU A 624 16.79 -7.53 -0.86
CA LEU A 624 16.61 -8.43 -1.99
C LEU A 624 15.45 -9.41 -1.73
N PRO A 625 14.70 -9.81 -2.78
CA PRO A 625 13.58 -10.72 -2.63
C PRO A 625 14.04 -12.07 -2.08
N ARG A 626 13.48 -12.46 -0.94
CA ARG A 626 13.79 -13.75 -0.30
C ARG A 626 13.13 -14.90 -1.05
N PRO A 627 13.82 -16.05 -1.22
CA PRO A 627 13.23 -17.23 -1.83
C PRO A 627 12.00 -17.69 -1.04
N SER A 628 10.90 -17.88 -1.74
CA SER A 628 9.56 -18.08 -1.15
C SER A 628 8.93 -19.42 -1.51
N THR A 629 9.58 -20.18 -2.40
CA THR A 629 9.13 -21.51 -2.83
C THR A 629 10.07 -22.61 -2.36
N VAL A 630 9.56 -23.84 -2.26
CA VAL A 630 10.35 -25.03 -1.90
C VAL A 630 11.52 -25.22 -2.87
N GLU A 631 11.30 -25.01 -4.16
CA GLU A 631 12.32 -25.17 -5.20
C GLU A 631 13.43 -24.13 -5.07
N GLU A 632 13.09 -22.85 -4.84
CA GLU A 632 14.07 -21.78 -4.67
C GLU A 632 14.92 -21.98 -3.40
N VAL A 633 14.31 -22.32 -2.27
CA VAL A 633 15.05 -22.57 -1.01
C VAL A 633 15.92 -23.82 -1.13
N THR A 634 15.41 -24.89 -1.75
CA THR A 634 16.19 -26.12 -2.00
C THR A 634 17.39 -25.84 -2.89
N GLU A 635 17.21 -25.08 -3.96
CA GLU A 635 18.28 -24.72 -4.88
C GLU A 635 19.30 -23.79 -4.23
N GLY A 636 18.85 -22.83 -3.40
CA GLY A 636 19.74 -21.98 -2.60
C GLY A 636 20.64 -22.80 -1.65
N MET A 637 20.07 -23.76 -0.90
CA MET A 637 20.85 -24.63 -0.02
C MET A 637 21.85 -25.51 -0.80
N ARG A 638 21.46 -26.01 -1.98
CA ARG A 638 22.35 -26.76 -2.87
C ARG A 638 23.49 -25.90 -3.43
N ARG A 639 23.23 -24.64 -3.77
CA ARG A 639 24.27 -23.70 -4.22
C ARG A 639 25.32 -23.49 -3.13
N ILE A 640 24.90 -23.26 -1.88
CA ILE A 640 25.82 -23.12 -0.75
C ILE A 640 26.70 -24.36 -0.61
N LEU A 641 26.12 -25.56 -0.63
CA LEU A 641 26.89 -26.81 -0.49
C LEU A 641 27.85 -27.05 -1.67
N ARG A 642 27.49 -26.66 -2.90
CA ARG A 642 28.40 -26.71 -4.06
C ARG A 642 29.58 -25.75 -3.90
N TRP A 643 29.35 -24.60 -3.28
CA TRP A 643 30.34 -23.55 -3.05
C TRP A 643 31.12 -23.72 -1.74
N TRP A 644 30.86 -24.79 -0.96
CA TRP A 644 31.48 -24.98 0.35
C TRP A 644 33.02 -25.01 0.33
N LYS A 645 33.60 -25.45 -0.79
CA LYS A 645 35.06 -25.48 -1.01
C LYS A 645 35.60 -24.27 -1.78
N ALA A 646 34.76 -23.28 -2.07
CA ALA A 646 35.16 -22.08 -2.81
C ALA A 646 36.00 -21.15 -1.92
N SER A 647 36.86 -20.33 -2.54
CA SER A 647 37.76 -19.38 -1.86
C SER A 647 37.02 -18.42 -0.93
N GLU A 648 35.80 -18.06 -1.31
CA GLU A 648 34.95 -17.10 -0.62
C GLU A 648 34.38 -17.66 0.70
N PHE A 649 34.30 -19.00 0.83
CA PHE A 649 33.75 -19.68 2.00
C PHE A 649 34.80 -20.27 2.92
N VAL A 650 36.09 -20.09 2.64
CA VAL A 650 37.18 -20.62 3.49
C VAL A 650 37.03 -20.19 4.95
N MET A 651 36.63 -18.94 5.19
CA MET A 651 36.39 -18.44 6.54
C MET A 651 35.12 -19.03 7.17
N VAL A 652 34.05 -19.27 6.40
CA VAL A 652 32.84 -19.97 6.89
C VAL A 652 33.17 -21.41 7.26
N ALA A 653 33.95 -22.12 6.44
CA ALA A 653 34.38 -23.49 6.71
C ALA A 653 35.26 -23.58 7.96
N ARG A 654 36.13 -22.58 8.19
CA ARG A 654 36.94 -22.48 9.41
C ARG A 654 36.08 -22.22 10.64
N VAL A 655 35.09 -21.32 10.55
CA VAL A 655 34.11 -21.11 11.62
C VAL A 655 33.32 -22.39 11.89
N ASP A 656 32.90 -23.10 10.84
CA ASP A 656 32.16 -24.34 10.99
C ASP A 656 32.99 -25.43 11.68
N GLN A 657 34.31 -25.48 11.46
CA GLN A 657 35.21 -26.38 12.18
C GLN A 657 35.23 -26.07 13.69
N ASP A 658 35.35 -24.80 14.08
CA ASP A 658 35.27 -24.37 15.49
C ASP A 658 33.88 -24.69 16.10
N LEU A 659 32.84 -24.71 15.27
CA LEU A 659 31.48 -25.08 15.64
C LEU A 659 31.18 -26.58 15.48
N HIS A 660 32.20 -27.42 15.27
CA HIS A 660 32.07 -28.88 15.12
C HIS A 660 31.13 -29.33 13.97
N GLY A 661 31.09 -28.57 12.87
CA GLY A 661 30.31 -28.88 11.67
C GLY A 661 28.82 -28.51 11.75
N ALA A 662 28.42 -27.71 12.73
CA ALA A 662 27.02 -27.39 12.99
C ALA A 662 26.32 -26.65 11.84
N ILE A 663 27.02 -25.78 11.12
CA ILE A 663 26.47 -24.98 10.01
C ILE A 663 26.22 -25.89 8.80
N GLN A 664 27.22 -26.67 8.40
CA GLN A 664 27.07 -27.60 7.27
C GLN A 664 26.00 -28.65 7.56
N ALA A 665 25.99 -29.22 8.78
CA ALA A 665 24.97 -30.17 9.21
C ALA A 665 23.56 -29.56 9.20
N ALA A 666 23.41 -28.30 9.61
CA ALA A 666 22.12 -27.61 9.60
C ALA A 666 21.60 -27.36 8.19
N ILE A 667 22.46 -26.93 7.26
CA ILE A 667 22.09 -26.71 5.85
C ILE A 667 21.69 -28.03 5.18
N MET A 668 22.44 -29.11 5.44
CA MET A 668 22.10 -30.45 4.92
C MET A 668 20.76 -30.95 5.49
N ALA A 669 20.55 -30.81 6.80
CA ALA A 669 19.30 -31.22 7.45
C ALA A 669 18.09 -30.41 6.95
N ALA A 670 18.25 -29.11 6.74
CA ALA A 670 17.22 -28.26 6.13
C ALA A 670 16.89 -28.69 4.70
N GLY A 671 17.91 -28.99 3.88
CA GLY A 671 17.73 -29.49 2.52
C GLY A 671 17.05 -30.86 2.46
N LEU A 672 17.39 -31.78 3.37
CA LEU A 672 16.72 -33.08 3.51
C LEU A 672 15.26 -32.91 3.94
N ALA A 673 14.99 -32.05 4.92
CA ALA A 673 13.64 -31.80 5.38
C ALA A 673 12.73 -31.18 4.29
N LEU A 674 13.27 -30.28 3.45
CA LEU A 674 12.53 -29.76 2.29
C LEU A 674 12.19 -30.85 1.29
N ARG A 675 13.10 -31.82 1.09
CA ARG A 675 12.87 -32.97 0.20
C ARG A 675 11.80 -33.92 0.75
N GLU A 676 11.80 -34.17 2.06
CA GLU A 676 10.91 -35.15 2.71
C GLU A 676 9.53 -34.58 3.04
N HIS A 677 9.45 -33.30 3.40
CA HIS A 677 8.22 -32.68 3.94
C HIS A 677 7.72 -31.47 3.15
N GLY A 678 8.43 -31.07 2.08
CA GLY A 678 7.99 -30.03 1.16
C GLY A 678 7.64 -28.70 1.84
N ALA A 679 6.42 -28.21 1.59
CA ALA A 679 5.95 -26.92 2.12
C ALA A 679 5.92 -26.87 3.67
N CYS A 680 5.77 -28.01 4.35
CA CYS A 680 5.73 -28.04 5.82
C CYS A 680 7.10 -27.73 6.44
N ALA A 681 8.20 -28.00 5.74
CA ALA A 681 9.55 -27.67 6.18
C ALA A 681 10.06 -26.31 5.68
N LEU A 682 9.30 -25.62 4.81
CA LEU A 682 9.75 -24.41 4.11
C LEU A 682 10.15 -23.28 5.06
N TYR A 683 9.30 -22.98 6.05
CA TYR A 683 9.55 -21.90 7.00
C TYR A 683 10.83 -22.17 7.83
N HIS A 684 10.97 -23.39 8.34
CA HIS A 684 12.12 -23.78 9.15
C HIS A 684 13.41 -23.81 8.34
N ALA A 685 13.39 -24.34 7.12
CA ALA A 685 14.55 -24.38 6.24
C ALA A 685 14.99 -22.97 5.79
N ALA A 686 14.05 -22.09 5.45
CA ALA A 686 14.36 -20.70 5.11
C ALA A 686 14.96 -19.93 6.32
N SER A 687 14.49 -20.23 7.55
CA SER A 687 15.00 -19.60 8.77
C SER A 687 16.43 -20.03 9.15
N THR A 688 16.89 -21.20 8.69
CA THR A 688 18.22 -21.75 9.01
C THR A 688 19.33 -20.80 8.57
N LEU A 689 19.29 -20.31 7.33
CA LEU A 689 20.33 -19.42 6.81
C LEU A 689 20.29 -18.04 7.47
N SER A 690 19.10 -17.46 7.64
CA SER A 690 18.97 -16.17 8.33
C SER A 690 19.52 -16.25 9.76
N THR A 691 19.31 -17.37 10.45
CA THR A 691 19.90 -17.61 11.77
C THR A 691 21.43 -17.71 11.68
N ILE A 692 21.99 -18.40 10.69
CA ILE A 692 23.44 -18.47 10.52
C ILE A 692 24.05 -17.06 10.32
N CYS A 693 23.45 -16.25 9.44
CA CYS A 693 23.99 -14.91 9.11
C CYS A 693 23.76 -13.86 10.21
N ILE A 694 22.64 -13.92 10.95
CA ILE A 694 22.37 -12.96 12.05
C ILE A 694 23.35 -13.20 13.21
N TYR A 695 23.62 -14.46 13.52
CA TYR A 695 24.43 -14.83 14.69
C TYR A 695 25.94 -14.85 14.41
N SER A 696 26.36 -14.47 13.21
CA SER A 696 27.79 -14.29 12.88
C SER A 696 28.37 -12.94 13.30
N SER A 697 27.60 -12.09 13.98
CA SER A 697 27.97 -10.69 14.27
C SER A 697 28.73 -10.49 15.57
N SER A 698 28.77 -11.48 16.47
CA SER A 698 29.49 -11.39 17.74
C SER A 698 29.98 -12.75 18.21
N VAL A 699 31.00 -12.76 19.06
CA VAL A 699 31.61 -13.97 19.63
C VAL A 699 30.58 -14.80 20.39
N GLU A 700 29.83 -14.18 21.30
CA GLU A 700 28.78 -14.84 22.09
C GLU A 700 27.65 -15.42 21.22
N ALA A 701 27.26 -14.68 20.17
CA ALA A 701 26.25 -15.14 19.22
C ALA A 701 26.71 -16.38 18.43
N LEU A 702 27.98 -16.39 18.01
CA LEU A 702 28.58 -17.48 17.25
C LEU A 702 28.78 -18.72 18.13
N GLN A 703 29.22 -18.55 19.38
CA GLN A 703 29.32 -19.62 20.38
C GLN A 703 27.95 -20.28 20.63
N GLY A 704 26.87 -19.49 20.66
CA GLY A 704 25.51 -19.99 20.82
C GLY A 704 24.84 -20.54 19.56
N LEU A 705 25.50 -20.50 18.40
CA LEU A 705 24.90 -20.89 17.12
C LEU A 705 24.54 -22.39 17.04
N PRO A 706 25.36 -23.35 17.49
CA PRO A 706 25.01 -24.78 17.46
C PRO A 706 23.75 -25.10 18.25
N ARG A 707 23.59 -24.47 19.42
CA ARG A 707 22.38 -24.59 20.24
C ARG A 707 21.14 -24.13 19.47
N ARG A 708 21.20 -22.97 18.83
CA ARG A 708 20.08 -22.39 18.06
C ARG A 708 19.72 -23.23 16.83
N LEU A 709 20.71 -23.72 16.09
CA LEU A 709 20.49 -24.59 14.94
C LEU A 709 19.86 -25.92 15.35
N SER A 710 20.31 -26.50 16.46
CA SER A 710 19.71 -27.70 17.04
C SER A 710 18.26 -27.45 17.48
N HIS A 711 17.96 -26.30 18.09
CA HIS A 711 16.59 -25.93 18.48
C HIS A 711 15.67 -25.79 17.27
N ILE A 712 16.13 -25.19 16.17
CA ILE A 712 15.35 -25.10 14.91
C ILE A 712 15.02 -26.49 14.37
N GLN A 713 16.00 -27.41 14.36
CA GLN A 713 15.78 -28.79 13.89
C GLN A 713 14.83 -29.56 14.79
N GLN A 714 14.98 -29.45 16.11
CA GLN A 714 14.12 -30.10 17.08
C GLN A 714 12.69 -29.55 17.03
N HIS A 715 12.53 -28.24 16.85
CA HIS A 715 11.23 -27.61 16.70
C HIS A 715 10.56 -28.03 15.40
N LEU A 716 11.31 -28.18 14.30
CA LEU A 716 10.79 -28.74 13.04
C LEU A 716 10.28 -30.18 13.24
N ARG A 717 11.09 -31.06 13.86
CA ARG A 717 10.69 -32.45 14.15
C ARG A 717 9.45 -32.51 15.03
N TRP A 718 9.40 -31.66 16.06
CA TRP A 718 8.25 -31.54 16.94
C TRP A 718 7.01 -31.04 16.17
N SER A 719 7.16 -30.00 15.35
CA SER A 719 6.06 -29.46 14.53
C SER A 719 5.53 -30.47 13.51
N LEU A 720 6.41 -31.26 12.91
CA LEU A 720 6.03 -32.36 12.01
C LEU A 720 5.35 -33.52 12.75
N ALA A 721 5.75 -33.80 13.99
CA ALA A 721 5.09 -34.80 14.82
C ALA A 721 3.73 -34.32 15.38
N GLN A 722 3.53 -32.99 15.50
CA GLN A 722 2.26 -32.38 15.87
C GLN A 722 1.32 -32.15 14.68
N ALA A 723 1.85 -32.11 13.45
CA ALA A 723 1.02 -32.16 12.26
C ALA A 723 0.28 -33.50 12.30
N PRO A 724 -1.06 -33.53 12.43
CA PRO A 724 -1.79 -34.78 12.47
C PRO A 724 -1.41 -35.57 11.22
N SER A 725 -1.24 -36.89 11.34
CA SER A 725 -1.05 -37.76 10.18
C SER A 725 -2.14 -37.45 9.16
N ALA A 726 -1.82 -36.61 8.18
CA ALA A 726 -2.67 -36.33 7.05
C ALA A 726 -2.49 -37.51 6.09
N ALA A 727 -3.05 -38.64 6.52
CA ALA A 727 -3.36 -39.82 5.73
C ALA A 727 -4.82 -40.16 6.01
#